data_AF-A0A7C7RHF5-F1
#
_entry.id   AF-A0A7C7RHF5-F1
#
_cell.length_a   1.000
_cell.length_b   1.000
_cell.length_c   1.000
_cell.angle_alpha   90.00
_cell.angle_beta   90.00
_cell.angle_gamma   90.00
#
_symmetry.space_group_name_H-M   'P 1'
#
loop_
_entity.id
_entity.type
_entity.pdbx_description
1 polymer ?
#
loop_
_entity_poly.entity_id
_entity_poly.type
_entity_poly.pdbx_seq_one_letter_code
_entity_poly.pdbx_strand_id
1 'polypeptide(L)'
;SYSIPRDLGIDVYEKEIDTGVQRNIAKDVLVNLKDILQEDTRGLFFLRVNELNGYYWGGDSKLVLTTDIGILAKKSGSDLLIWLNSLATTRPIPYTKVKVFTKTNQQILEGTTNEGGVVHFQDVSWDGDRRPYVVVASNDYDLSFIELDRCLLSETAFDVSGRPYISSGYEGFVYTDRGVYRPGENVHIKAILRGVGCEMPESFPVVIEIERPDGRQYEKLSGILSGFGSVNIDVNIADYALTGAYTIKLMLPGDDKVIGKATFNVEEFMPDRLKVSIEAPEKRFTAGEEIPVTVKAELFFGAAADGRDVELSCDLTPGEFKPKDFRDYVFTDEGRTFAAKTIRLGEQKTDSEGLANFSVQIPQGILPPSILDCSIQAVVKETGGRAVTSHIKRIIDPYPYYIGIRKVAEGYASVGEPIKFDYVIVSANGEKVSLPELKVEVSKVVWNNVLKKDENGRYRYVSEKYEERVFNDVITSVGASGRYEYTPKSYGDYIIRISAPEKGSHAAGLKFYCSGYGYSPWAMEKPDKIELSLDKRYYKEGDTAKLLIKSPFKGKALVVISKDKVLSTKTIELTELTQEIPINITGDFSPNVYCSVTVIRPLMKSDEWIAHRAYGIIPVMIDNSSHKLNISIDAPEEVKPNDNIKINVEVKDSSGMNKEAELSIALVDEGILQLTNFYTPDPFEFFYGKRANSLSTYDIYSLLLPDFEQEKIGSDSTPSADKLKRPKFDPRKHLNPITVKRVKPFALWKGSLVTDTSGKATAEFKIPEFTGNVRIMVVASSTKDFAKADFDVNVTEPLMIEPTIPRFLASNDKFILPVSIYNKTGVEGEVTISVKTSEGFKILDTSSKSVHVGSDREALITFSLKAPEVPQKAEIQIHASLGDVKTSRTTKLAVRPVTPFTTLTGSGSIKVPGDTIFKLPANWFKDTQSYSLVVMSLPGLEFAGGLKFLVEYPYRCVEQTTSSIYPLLYLKDIAQAVDSNKYSPDMIDSYINDGIRRVLSMQTYSGGFAMWSGYQDVYDWGSIYATDFLVEADKAGYAVPQTDKKMALDYLEKLLLKEETSLDLKAYSCFVLSKAGRVKQSWIRRLQEKRDELSPSSRFYLAASLALLGDRKAVSDILGQGLPNETITRETGGTLRSYIKENAIALSTYMDLEPENAIVPVLVKRLESSMVDGRW
;
A
#
# COMPACT_ATOMS: atom_id res chain seq x y z
N SER A 1 23.28 -28.52 0.09
CA SER A 1 24.14 -29.64 0.51
C SER A 1 24.15 -29.70 2.04
N TYR A 2 23.48 -30.68 2.63
CA TYR A 2 23.56 -30.93 4.06
C TYR A 2 24.58 -32.04 4.29
N SER A 3 25.71 -31.74 4.94
CA SER A 3 26.55 -32.79 5.50
C SER A 3 25.96 -33.18 6.85
N ILE A 4 25.06 -34.17 6.87
CA ILE A 4 24.66 -34.80 8.13
C ILE A 4 25.91 -35.47 8.70
N PRO A 5 26.32 -35.16 9.94
CA PRO A 5 27.53 -35.74 10.51
C PRO A 5 27.33 -37.26 10.72
N ARG A 6 28.39 -38.03 10.41
CA ARG A 6 28.32 -39.52 10.29
C ARG A 6 27.96 -40.23 11.60
N ASP A 7 28.09 -39.54 12.73
CA ASP A 7 27.77 -40.01 14.07
C ASP A 7 26.27 -40.05 14.41
N LEU A 8 25.41 -39.46 13.55
CA LEU A 8 23.95 -39.47 13.74
C LEU A 8 23.23 -40.63 13.05
N GLY A 9 23.94 -41.56 12.42
CA GLY A 9 23.36 -42.71 11.71
C GLY A 9 24.22 -43.97 11.85
N ILE A 10 23.67 -45.11 11.44
CA ILE A 10 24.37 -46.40 11.34
C ILE A 10 24.32 -46.83 9.88
N ASP A 11 25.46 -47.24 9.32
CA ASP A 11 25.51 -47.77 7.95
C ASP A 11 24.82 -49.15 7.93
N VAL A 12 23.70 -49.23 7.21
CA VAL A 12 22.87 -50.44 7.12
C VAL A 12 23.12 -51.25 5.84
N TYR A 13 23.60 -50.62 4.77
CA TYR A 13 23.81 -51.25 3.47
C TYR A 13 24.71 -50.41 2.55
N GLU A 14 25.58 -51.06 1.76
CA GLU A 14 26.41 -50.42 0.73
C GLU A 14 26.47 -51.34 -0.50
N LYS A 15 26.34 -50.77 -1.71
CA LYS A 15 26.41 -51.50 -2.97
C LYS A 15 26.94 -50.62 -4.10
N GLU A 16 27.82 -51.19 -4.91
CA GLU A 16 28.25 -50.63 -6.19
C GLU A 16 27.22 -50.96 -7.29
N ILE A 17 26.85 -49.95 -8.09
CA ILE A 17 25.85 -50.06 -9.15
C ILE A 17 26.51 -49.70 -10.49
N ASP A 18 26.59 -50.67 -11.41
CA ASP A 18 26.95 -50.40 -12.80
C ASP A 18 25.75 -49.74 -13.51
N THR A 19 25.97 -48.51 -13.97
CA THR A 19 24.92 -47.71 -14.62
C THR A 19 24.78 -48.03 -16.11
N GLY A 20 25.80 -48.66 -16.73
CA GLY A 20 25.81 -49.03 -18.14
C GLY A 20 25.60 -47.86 -19.11
N VAL A 21 25.86 -46.64 -18.66
CA VAL A 21 25.56 -45.40 -19.39
C VAL A 21 26.66 -45.12 -20.41
N GLN A 22 26.26 -44.89 -21.67
CA GLN A 22 27.20 -44.51 -22.72
C GLN A 22 27.70 -43.07 -22.53
N ARG A 23 28.94 -42.81 -22.94
CA ARG A 23 29.57 -41.50 -22.80
C ARG A 23 28.72 -40.40 -23.45
N ASN A 24 28.47 -39.31 -22.71
CA ASN A 24 27.66 -38.15 -23.10
C ASN A 24 26.17 -38.43 -23.36
N ILE A 25 25.64 -39.55 -22.85
CA ILE A 25 24.21 -39.83 -22.86
C ILE A 25 23.73 -39.80 -21.41
N ALA A 26 22.75 -38.95 -21.11
CA ALA A 26 22.07 -39.01 -19.82
C ALA A 26 21.14 -40.23 -19.82
N LYS A 27 21.18 -41.04 -18.76
CA LYS A 27 20.27 -42.17 -18.55
C LYS A 27 19.97 -42.26 -17.08
N ASP A 28 18.69 -42.37 -16.78
CA ASP A 28 18.22 -42.56 -15.43
C ASP A 28 18.36 -44.04 -15.00
N VAL A 29 18.81 -44.25 -13.77
CA VAL A 29 19.05 -45.57 -13.20
C VAL A 29 18.24 -45.70 -11.92
N LEU A 30 17.43 -46.74 -11.88
CA LEU A 30 16.42 -46.94 -10.85
C LEU A 30 16.98 -47.82 -9.74
N VAL A 31 16.94 -47.32 -8.50
CA VAL A 31 17.40 -48.03 -7.32
C VAL A 31 16.21 -48.58 -6.55
N ASN A 32 15.99 -49.89 -6.62
CA ASN A 32 14.91 -50.55 -5.90
C ASN A 32 15.29 -50.75 -4.43
N LEU A 33 14.63 -50.02 -3.54
CA LEU A 33 14.87 -50.10 -2.10
C LEU A 33 14.42 -51.43 -1.47
N LYS A 34 13.53 -52.20 -2.12
CA LYS A 34 13.14 -53.54 -1.62
C LYS A 34 14.25 -54.57 -1.74
N ASP A 35 15.16 -54.37 -2.69
CA ASP A 35 16.32 -55.26 -2.87
C ASP A 35 17.43 -54.94 -1.84
N ILE A 36 17.27 -53.84 -1.10
CA ILE A 36 18.25 -53.24 -0.19
C ILE A 36 17.77 -53.33 1.27
N LEU A 37 16.49 -53.06 1.51
CA LEU A 37 15.84 -53.11 2.81
C LEU A 37 14.95 -54.35 2.87
N GLN A 38 14.92 -55.06 4.01
CA GLN A 38 13.93 -56.14 4.20
C GLN A 38 12.51 -55.58 4.06
N GLU A 39 11.57 -56.39 3.54
CA GLU A 39 10.26 -55.94 3.03
C GLU A 39 9.40 -55.16 4.05
N ASP A 40 9.61 -55.38 5.35
CA ASP A 40 8.88 -54.75 6.46
C ASP A 40 9.68 -53.66 7.21
N THR A 41 10.88 -53.30 6.74
CA THR A 41 11.72 -52.31 7.43
C THR A 41 11.08 -50.92 7.33
N ARG A 42 10.66 -50.35 8.47
CA ARG A 42 10.13 -48.99 8.59
C ARG A 42 11.16 -48.07 9.24
N GLY A 43 11.08 -46.78 8.91
CA GLY A 43 11.92 -45.75 9.51
C GLY A 43 12.54 -44.79 8.49
N LEU A 44 13.45 -43.96 9.00
CA LEU A 44 14.10 -42.88 8.28
C LEU A 44 15.49 -43.31 7.80
N PHE A 45 15.70 -43.26 6.48
CA PHE A 45 16.93 -43.68 5.82
C PHE A 45 17.60 -42.48 5.15
N PHE A 46 18.94 -42.42 5.21
CA PHE A 46 19.72 -41.43 4.49
C PHE A 46 20.50 -42.11 3.36
N LEU A 47 20.04 -41.91 2.13
CA LEU A 47 20.66 -42.47 0.93
C LEU A 47 21.77 -41.54 0.44
N ARG A 48 22.94 -42.10 0.15
CA ARG A 48 24.07 -41.40 -0.47
C ARG A 48 24.55 -42.19 -1.68
N VAL A 49 24.78 -41.50 -2.79
CA VAL A 49 25.34 -42.06 -4.01
C VAL A 49 26.58 -41.24 -4.38
N ASN A 50 27.71 -41.90 -4.62
CA ASN A 50 28.95 -41.25 -5.04
C ASN A 50 29.54 -41.97 -6.25
N GLU A 51 30.17 -41.21 -7.14
CA GLU A 51 31.02 -41.77 -8.19
C GLU A 51 32.31 -42.36 -7.59
N LEU A 52 32.67 -43.59 -7.99
CA LEU A 52 33.80 -44.34 -7.40
C LEU A 52 35.19 -43.77 -7.78
N ASN A 53 35.31 -43.14 -8.96
CA ASN A 53 36.58 -42.65 -9.52
C ASN A 53 36.58 -41.14 -9.83
N GLY A 54 35.52 -40.42 -9.45
CA GLY A 54 35.30 -39.01 -9.76
C GLY A 54 35.79 -38.04 -8.68
N TYR A 55 35.95 -36.78 -9.06
CA TYR A 55 36.24 -35.69 -8.11
C TYR A 55 35.07 -35.49 -7.10
N TYR A 56 35.33 -34.87 -5.95
CA TYR A 56 34.41 -34.68 -4.79
C TYR A 56 33.03 -34.05 -5.07
N TRP A 57 32.78 -33.53 -6.27
CA TRP A 57 31.51 -33.00 -6.75
C TRP A 57 30.59 -34.04 -7.46
N GLY A 58 31.02 -35.30 -7.61
CA GLY A 58 30.28 -36.39 -8.27
C GLY A 58 29.37 -37.23 -7.36
N GLY A 59 28.75 -36.65 -6.33
CA GLY A 59 27.85 -37.38 -5.43
C GLY A 59 26.59 -36.59 -5.04
N ASP A 60 25.50 -37.30 -4.71
CA ASP A 60 24.24 -36.74 -4.19
C ASP A 60 23.74 -37.54 -2.97
N SER A 61 22.81 -36.96 -2.22
CA SER A 61 22.18 -37.61 -1.06
C SER A 61 20.73 -37.19 -0.87
N LYS A 62 19.92 -38.09 -0.30
CA LYS A 62 18.48 -37.86 -0.04
C LYS A 62 18.03 -38.59 1.22
N LEU A 63 17.18 -37.94 2.01
CA LEU A 63 16.49 -38.54 3.15
C LEU A 63 15.19 -39.21 2.65
N VAL A 64 14.94 -40.46 3.04
CA VAL A 64 13.77 -41.26 2.62
C VAL A 64 13.11 -41.84 3.85
N LEU A 65 11.82 -41.56 4.02
CA LEU A 65 11.00 -42.13 5.10
C LEU A 65 10.18 -43.29 4.53
N THR A 66 10.31 -44.46 5.16
CA THR A 66 9.46 -45.63 4.86
C THR A 66 8.47 -45.81 6.01
N THR A 67 7.19 -45.59 5.75
CA THR A 67 6.13 -45.61 6.75
C THR A 67 4.79 -45.94 6.11
N ASP A 68 3.85 -46.49 6.88
CA ASP A 68 2.43 -46.53 6.53
C ASP A 68 1.62 -45.43 7.23
N ILE A 69 2.22 -44.61 8.09
CA ILE A 69 1.52 -43.53 8.79
C ILE A 69 1.44 -42.28 7.91
N GLY A 70 0.25 -42.02 7.38
CA GLY A 70 -0.15 -40.78 6.74
C GLY A 70 -0.50 -39.70 7.75
N ILE A 71 0.08 -38.51 7.63
CA ILE A 71 -0.17 -37.38 8.53
C ILE A 71 -0.83 -36.24 7.75
N LEU A 72 -1.98 -35.79 8.27
CA LEU A 72 -2.56 -34.48 7.96
C LEU A 72 -2.60 -33.65 9.23
N ALA A 73 -2.17 -32.40 9.15
CA ALA A 73 -2.24 -31.43 10.22
C ALA A 73 -3.03 -30.19 9.79
N LYS A 74 -3.87 -29.67 10.67
CA LYS A 74 -4.50 -28.35 10.51
C LYS A 74 -4.04 -27.46 11.66
N LYS A 75 -3.46 -26.31 11.34
CA LYS A 75 -2.91 -25.35 12.32
C LYS A 75 -3.59 -24.00 12.19
N SER A 76 -4.06 -23.46 13.30
CA SER A 76 -4.37 -22.04 13.43
C SER A 76 -3.76 -21.52 14.74
N GLY A 77 -3.82 -20.20 14.98
CA GLY A 77 -3.07 -19.48 16.01
C GLY A 77 -2.72 -20.26 17.28
N SER A 78 -3.68 -20.90 17.94
CA SER A 78 -3.53 -21.71 19.16
C SER A 78 -4.06 -23.15 19.02
N ASP A 79 -4.30 -23.61 17.80
CA ASP A 79 -5.02 -24.84 17.53
C ASP A 79 -4.24 -25.75 16.57
N LEU A 80 -4.06 -27.02 16.93
CA LEU A 80 -3.38 -28.02 16.11
C LEU A 80 -4.15 -29.33 16.13
N LEU A 81 -4.77 -29.64 15.00
CA LEU A 81 -5.47 -30.90 14.76
C LEU A 81 -4.58 -31.81 13.92
N ILE A 82 -4.35 -33.04 14.37
CA ILE A 82 -3.62 -34.07 13.64
C ILE A 82 -4.56 -35.22 13.33
N TRP A 83 -4.55 -35.68 12.08
CA TRP A 83 -5.32 -36.82 11.61
C TRP A 83 -4.38 -37.86 10.97
N LEU A 84 -4.35 -39.05 11.56
CA LEU A 84 -3.50 -40.17 11.19
C LEU A 84 -4.30 -41.28 10.51
N ASN A 85 -3.87 -41.67 9.30
CA ASN A 85 -4.44 -42.78 8.56
C ASN A 85 -3.34 -43.61 7.91
N SER A 86 -3.62 -44.90 7.71
CA SER A 86 -2.76 -45.79 6.92
C SER A 86 -2.68 -45.29 5.48
N LEU A 87 -1.48 -45.14 4.93
CA LEU A 87 -1.26 -44.76 3.53
C LEU A 87 -1.72 -45.88 2.59
N ALA A 88 -1.51 -47.15 2.99
CA ALA A 88 -1.91 -48.32 2.24
C ALA A 88 -3.42 -48.56 2.26
N THR A 89 -4.10 -48.33 3.39
CA THR A 89 -5.49 -48.76 3.58
C THR A 89 -6.48 -47.62 3.86
N THR A 90 -6.01 -46.40 4.11
CA THR A 90 -6.78 -45.24 4.60
C THR A 90 -7.55 -45.44 5.90
N ARG A 91 -7.30 -46.55 6.61
CA ARG A 91 -7.91 -46.79 7.93
C ARG A 91 -7.30 -45.83 8.95
N PRO A 92 -8.09 -45.30 9.90
CA PRO A 92 -7.54 -44.49 10.97
C PRO A 92 -6.52 -45.28 11.77
N ILE A 93 -5.48 -44.59 12.25
CA ILE A 93 -4.47 -45.19 13.11
C ILE A 93 -4.71 -44.72 14.55
N PRO A 94 -5.43 -45.51 15.37
CA PRO A 94 -5.75 -45.13 16.74
C PRO A 94 -4.59 -45.34 17.69
N TYR A 95 -4.68 -44.75 18.87
CA TYR A 95 -3.77 -44.96 20.00
C TYR A 95 -2.28 -44.75 19.68
N THR A 96 -1.98 -43.92 18.67
CA THR A 96 -0.62 -43.62 18.23
C THR A 96 -0.12 -42.36 18.92
N LYS A 97 1.10 -42.42 19.43
CA LYS A 97 1.71 -41.32 20.15
C LYS A 97 2.13 -40.21 19.18
N VAL A 98 1.69 -38.98 19.45
CA VAL A 98 2.01 -37.79 18.66
C VAL A 98 2.78 -36.81 19.53
N LYS A 99 3.94 -36.37 19.04
CA LYS A 99 4.80 -35.37 19.67
C LYS A 99 5.01 -34.20 18.72
N VAL A 100 5.04 -32.99 19.26
CA VAL A 100 5.26 -31.77 18.48
C VAL A 100 6.53 -31.09 18.95
N PHE A 101 7.38 -30.73 17.99
CA PHE A 101 8.68 -30.11 18.22
C PHE A 101 8.77 -28.74 17.57
N THR A 102 9.59 -27.88 18.16
CA THR A 102 9.98 -26.58 17.63
C THR A 102 11.16 -26.69 16.66
N LYS A 103 11.47 -25.59 15.97
CA LYS A 103 12.67 -25.49 15.13
C LYS A 103 13.99 -25.62 15.92
N THR A 104 13.95 -25.35 17.21
CA THR A 104 15.07 -25.53 18.16
C THR A 104 15.12 -26.93 18.77
N ASN A 105 14.35 -27.89 18.24
CA ASN A 105 14.27 -29.28 18.70
C ASN A 105 13.72 -29.44 20.13
N GLN A 106 12.89 -28.51 20.60
CA GLN A 106 12.21 -28.61 21.89
C GLN A 106 10.85 -29.29 21.71
N GLN A 107 10.56 -30.34 22.49
CA GLN A 107 9.22 -30.93 22.55
C GLN A 107 8.26 -29.97 23.29
N ILE A 108 7.15 -29.61 22.66
CA ILE A 108 6.17 -28.65 23.20
C ILE A 108 4.79 -29.27 23.45
N LEU A 109 4.44 -30.35 22.75
CA LEU A 109 3.17 -31.07 22.92
C LEU A 109 3.38 -32.57 22.81
N GLU A 110 2.53 -33.32 23.52
CA GLU A 110 2.43 -34.77 23.46
C GLU A 110 0.97 -35.18 23.63
N GLY A 111 0.49 -36.09 22.79
CA GLY A 111 -0.87 -36.60 22.83
C GLY A 111 -0.96 -37.97 22.16
N THR A 112 -2.15 -38.56 22.18
CA THR A 112 -2.41 -39.88 21.58
C THR A 112 -3.68 -39.79 20.74
N THR A 113 -3.68 -40.42 19.56
CA THR A 113 -4.86 -40.42 18.69
C THR A 113 -6.02 -41.23 19.27
N ASN A 114 -7.25 -40.77 19.02
CA ASN A 114 -8.48 -41.49 19.35
C ASN A 114 -8.79 -42.61 18.32
N GLU A 115 -9.93 -43.30 18.46
CA GLU A 115 -10.38 -44.35 17.53
C GLU A 115 -10.49 -43.87 16.07
N GLY A 116 -10.79 -42.59 15.86
CA GLY A 116 -10.85 -41.95 14.54
C GLY A 116 -9.50 -41.52 13.98
N GLY A 117 -8.39 -41.85 14.66
CA GLY A 117 -7.04 -41.46 14.27
C GLY A 117 -6.76 -39.96 14.48
N VAL A 118 -7.56 -39.27 15.30
CA VAL A 118 -7.44 -37.83 15.51
C VAL A 118 -6.85 -37.54 16.89
N VAL A 119 -5.93 -36.57 16.95
CA VAL A 119 -5.57 -35.87 18.19
C VAL A 119 -5.71 -34.38 17.96
N HIS A 120 -6.32 -33.68 18.92
CA HIS A 120 -6.62 -32.26 18.81
C HIS A 120 -6.04 -31.52 20.01
N PHE A 121 -5.10 -30.63 19.75
CA PHE A 121 -4.51 -29.74 20.75
C PHE A 121 -5.16 -28.36 20.62
N GLN A 122 -6.08 -28.06 21.53
CA GLN A 122 -6.83 -26.80 21.56
C GLN A 122 -6.24 -25.83 22.60
N ASP A 123 -6.41 -24.54 22.32
CA ASP A 123 -6.06 -23.43 23.23
C ASP A 123 -4.61 -23.49 23.73
N VAL A 124 -3.70 -23.96 22.89
CA VAL A 124 -2.27 -24.04 23.20
C VAL A 124 -1.60 -22.72 22.88
N SER A 125 -0.89 -22.17 23.87
CA SER A 125 -0.06 -20.99 23.65
C SER A 125 1.32 -21.38 23.10
N TRP A 126 1.62 -20.95 21.88
CA TRP A 126 2.96 -20.95 21.32
C TRP A 126 3.31 -19.57 20.75
N ASP A 127 4.49 -19.06 21.09
CA ASP A 127 5.06 -17.80 20.63
C ASP A 127 6.56 -17.95 20.33
N GLY A 128 7.14 -17.00 19.59
CA GLY A 128 8.57 -17.01 19.25
C GLY A 128 9.11 -18.37 18.79
N ASP A 129 10.08 -18.90 19.53
CA ASP A 129 10.75 -20.19 19.26
C ASP A 129 9.92 -21.42 19.68
N ARG A 130 8.79 -21.26 20.37
CA ARG A 130 7.90 -22.34 20.83
C ARG A 130 6.85 -22.76 19.80
N ARG A 131 6.96 -22.30 18.54
CA ARG A 131 6.00 -22.62 17.46
C ARG A 131 6.11 -24.08 16.98
N PRO A 132 4.98 -24.77 16.75
CA PRO A 132 4.96 -26.07 16.09
C PRO A 132 5.69 -26.02 14.74
N TYR A 133 6.72 -26.85 14.60
CA TYR A 133 7.54 -26.94 13.40
C TYR A 133 7.49 -28.36 12.82
N VAL A 134 7.73 -29.38 13.65
CA VAL A 134 7.65 -30.80 13.26
C VAL A 134 6.65 -31.53 14.14
N VAL A 135 5.79 -32.33 13.53
CA VAL A 135 4.92 -33.29 14.23
C VAL A 135 5.43 -34.68 13.94
N VAL A 136 5.68 -35.47 14.99
CA VAL A 136 6.16 -36.86 14.92
C VAL A 136 5.06 -37.78 15.44
N ALA A 137 4.67 -38.77 14.65
CA ALA A 137 3.75 -39.83 15.04
C ALA A 137 4.52 -41.16 15.09
N SER A 138 4.44 -41.87 16.20
CA SER A 138 5.18 -43.12 16.42
C SER A 138 4.35 -44.15 17.19
N ASN A 139 4.47 -45.40 16.79
CA ASN A 139 4.04 -46.58 17.56
C ASN A 139 5.20 -47.58 17.67
N ASP A 140 4.96 -48.79 18.17
CA ASP A 140 6.02 -49.78 18.43
C ASP A 140 6.76 -50.28 17.17
N TYR A 141 6.21 -50.06 15.97
CA TYR A 141 6.70 -50.66 14.72
C TYR A 141 6.78 -49.69 13.53
N ASP A 142 6.30 -48.44 13.67
CA ASP A 142 6.29 -47.45 12.60
C ASP A 142 6.46 -46.02 13.15
N LEU A 143 7.03 -45.15 12.32
CA LEU A 143 7.37 -43.77 12.60
C LEU A 143 7.09 -42.92 11.37
N SER A 144 6.41 -41.79 11.55
CA SER A 144 6.24 -40.77 10.52
C SER A 144 6.37 -39.37 11.10
N PHE A 145 6.69 -38.40 10.25
CA PHE A 145 6.76 -37.01 10.65
C PHE A 145 6.34 -36.06 9.52
N ILE A 146 5.91 -34.86 9.90
CA ILE A 146 5.58 -33.77 8.97
C ILE A 146 6.26 -32.48 9.42
N GLU A 147 6.97 -31.82 8.50
CA GLU A 147 7.49 -30.46 8.67
C GLU A 147 6.45 -29.46 8.17
N LEU A 148 5.86 -28.69 9.08
CA LEU A 148 4.72 -27.83 8.77
C LEU A 148 5.10 -26.73 7.76
N ASP A 149 6.30 -26.15 7.83
CA ASP A 149 6.67 -25.06 6.91
C ASP A 149 6.81 -25.52 5.44
N ARG A 150 7.15 -26.78 5.20
CA ARG A 150 7.33 -27.34 3.84
C ARG A 150 6.09 -27.99 3.27
N CYS A 151 5.23 -28.49 4.15
CA CYS A 151 4.10 -29.32 3.77
C CYS A 151 2.78 -28.53 3.68
N LEU A 152 2.84 -27.19 3.57
CA LEU A 152 1.67 -26.32 3.48
C LEU A 152 0.93 -26.53 2.15
N LEU A 153 -0.37 -26.76 2.24
CA LEU A 153 -1.26 -26.84 1.09
C LEU A 153 -1.61 -25.43 0.58
N SER A 154 -1.53 -25.23 -0.73
CA SER A 154 -1.97 -23.97 -1.36
C SER A 154 -3.49 -23.88 -1.43
N GLU A 155 -4.06 -22.78 -0.93
CA GLU A 155 -5.49 -22.49 -0.97
C GLU A 155 -5.86 -21.37 -1.97
N THR A 156 -4.93 -20.94 -2.83
CA THR A 156 -5.12 -19.77 -3.72
C THR A 156 -6.25 -19.92 -4.74
N ALA A 157 -6.67 -21.15 -5.03
CA ALA A 157 -7.77 -21.45 -5.95
C ALA A 157 -9.16 -21.43 -5.30
N PHE A 158 -9.26 -21.01 -4.02
CA PHE A 158 -10.50 -20.99 -3.23
C PHE A 158 -10.80 -19.59 -2.70
N ASP A 159 -12.09 -19.33 -2.44
CA ASP A 159 -12.57 -18.06 -1.90
C ASP A 159 -12.34 -17.98 -0.37
N VAL A 160 -11.09 -17.85 0.05
CA VAL A 160 -10.65 -17.83 1.46
C VAL A 160 -10.16 -16.47 1.96
N SER A 161 -10.26 -15.43 1.13
CA SER A 161 -9.87 -14.06 1.47
C SER A 161 -10.88 -13.38 2.41
N GLY A 162 -10.42 -12.33 3.09
CA GLY A 162 -11.22 -11.53 4.02
C GLY A 162 -10.36 -10.90 5.11
N ARG A 163 -10.99 -10.22 6.08
CA ARG A 163 -10.26 -9.76 7.28
C ARG A 163 -10.00 -10.93 8.23
N PRO A 164 -8.86 -10.98 8.93
CA PRO A 164 -8.63 -12.04 9.91
C PRO A 164 -9.64 -11.94 11.06
N TYR A 165 -9.84 -13.08 11.72
CA TYR A 165 -10.51 -13.14 13.01
C TYR A 165 -9.57 -12.69 14.13
N ILE A 166 -10.14 -12.05 15.16
CA ILE A 166 -9.49 -11.94 16.45
C ILE A 166 -9.89 -13.11 17.34
N SER A 167 -8.90 -13.84 17.86
CA SER A 167 -9.10 -14.90 18.85
C SER A 167 -9.04 -14.37 20.29
N SER A 168 -8.39 -13.21 20.49
CA SER A 168 -8.27 -12.52 21.76
C SER A 168 -7.99 -11.02 21.57
N GLY A 169 -8.27 -10.23 22.60
CA GLY A 169 -8.07 -8.79 22.61
C GLY A 169 -9.13 -8.05 21.80
N TYR A 170 -8.70 -7.02 21.07
CA TYR A 170 -9.57 -6.09 20.35
C TYR A 170 -9.13 -5.94 18.90
N GLU A 171 -10.08 -5.55 18.06
CA GLU A 171 -9.84 -5.00 16.72
C GLU A 171 -10.45 -3.61 16.62
N GLY A 172 -9.81 -2.73 15.83
CA GLY A 172 -10.24 -1.34 15.67
C GLY A 172 -10.54 -0.97 14.23
N PHE A 173 -11.74 -0.45 13.99
CA PHE A 173 -12.07 0.25 12.77
C PHE A 173 -11.57 1.68 12.85
N VAL A 174 -10.50 2.00 12.13
CA VAL A 174 -9.87 3.32 12.14
C VAL A 174 -10.20 4.03 10.82
N TYR A 175 -10.57 5.30 10.89
CA TYR A 175 -10.85 6.14 9.72
C TYR A 175 -10.59 7.61 10.02
N THR A 176 -10.65 8.43 8.98
CA THR A 176 -10.46 9.88 9.04
C THR A 176 -11.69 10.62 8.48
N ASP A 177 -11.74 11.95 8.61
CA ASP A 177 -12.79 12.76 7.98
C ASP A 177 -12.67 12.78 6.44
N ARG A 178 -11.45 12.61 5.91
CA ARG A 178 -11.13 12.57 4.47
C ARG A 178 -9.83 11.83 4.17
N GLY A 179 -9.61 11.50 2.90
CA GLY A 179 -8.43 10.71 2.48
C GLY A 179 -7.15 11.49 2.21
N VAL A 180 -7.19 12.82 2.12
CA VAL A 180 -6.04 13.66 1.76
C VAL A 180 -6.00 15.00 2.50
N TYR A 181 -4.80 15.38 2.93
CA TYR A 181 -4.47 16.59 3.70
C TYR A 181 -3.25 17.29 3.08
N ARG A 182 -3.03 18.55 3.43
CA ARG A 182 -1.82 19.30 3.10
C ARG A 182 -0.89 19.39 4.32
N PRO A 183 0.41 19.62 4.10
CA PRO A 183 1.28 20.09 5.17
C PRO A 183 0.69 21.32 5.85
N GLY A 184 0.68 21.32 7.19
CA GLY A 184 0.08 22.37 8.01
C GLY A 184 -1.36 22.14 8.45
N GLU A 185 -2.03 21.07 8.01
CA GLU A 185 -3.41 20.75 8.38
C GLU A 185 -3.49 19.79 9.58
N ASN A 186 -4.66 19.79 10.24
CA ASN A 186 -4.99 18.79 11.25
C ASN A 186 -5.70 17.61 10.58
N VAL A 187 -5.25 16.40 10.92
CA VAL A 187 -5.89 15.14 10.53
C VAL A 187 -6.81 14.71 11.66
N HIS A 188 -8.09 14.53 11.36
CA HIS A 188 -9.07 14.06 12.33
C HIS A 188 -9.18 12.54 12.22
N ILE A 189 -8.92 11.83 13.32
CA ILE A 189 -8.88 10.37 13.36
C ILE A 189 -9.96 9.88 14.32
N LYS A 190 -10.78 8.93 13.86
CA LYS A 190 -11.69 8.18 14.71
C LYS A 190 -11.40 6.70 14.65
N ALA A 191 -11.48 6.05 15.81
CA ALA A 191 -11.36 4.61 15.92
C ALA A 191 -12.51 4.03 16.74
N ILE A 192 -13.13 2.96 16.25
CA ILE A 192 -14.16 2.19 16.96
C ILE A 192 -13.58 0.81 17.27
N LEU A 193 -13.53 0.42 18.55
CA LEU A 193 -12.93 -0.83 19.00
C LEU A 193 -13.99 -1.84 19.39
N ARG A 194 -13.81 -3.10 18.99
CA ARG A 194 -14.63 -4.23 19.42
C ARG A 194 -13.77 -5.43 19.78
N GLY A 195 -14.23 -6.19 20.77
CA GLY A 195 -13.64 -7.45 21.19
C GLY A 195 -14.15 -8.63 20.38
N VAL A 196 -13.78 -9.83 20.82
CA VAL A 196 -14.27 -11.10 20.25
C VAL A 196 -15.80 -11.11 20.24
N GLY A 197 -16.42 -11.57 19.15
CA GLY A 197 -17.89 -11.56 19.02
C GLY A 197 -18.51 -10.17 18.86
N CYS A 198 -17.70 -9.17 18.47
CA CYS A 198 -18.10 -7.77 18.36
C CYS A 198 -18.55 -7.16 19.70
N GLU A 199 -18.03 -7.65 20.83
CA GLU A 199 -18.35 -7.11 22.15
C GLU A 199 -17.78 -5.69 22.33
N MET A 200 -18.55 -4.83 22.99
CA MET A 200 -18.13 -3.45 23.26
C MET A 200 -17.18 -3.41 24.47
N PRO A 201 -15.99 -2.81 24.35
CA PRO A 201 -15.08 -2.67 25.48
C PRO A 201 -15.58 -1.66 26.52
N GLU A 202 -15.10 -1.80 27.75
CA GLU A 202 -15.14 -0.72 28.75
C GLU A 202 -14.20 0.44 28.36
N SER A 203 -14.35 1.59 29.02
CA SER A 203 -13.50 2.76 28.78
C SER A 203 -12.07 2.52 29.29
N PHE A 204 -11.08 2.59 28.40
CA PHE A 204 -9.66 2.49 28.74
C PHE A 204 -8.78 3.29 27.75
N PRO A 205 -7.51 3.61 28.10
CA PRO A 205 -6.61 4.32 27.20
C PRO A 205 -6.14 3.46 26.02
N VAL A 206 -6.06 4.06 24.84
CA VAL A 206 -5.50 3.49 23.60
C VAL A 206 -4.41 4.41 23.05
N VAL A 207 -3.57 3.88 22.17
CA VAL A 207 -2.46 4.60 21.56
C VAL A 207 -2.61 4.62 20.04
N ILE A 208 -2.47 5.79 19.44
CA ILE A 208 -2.40 5.97 17.99
C ILE A 208 -0.99 6.39 17.62
N GLU A 209 -0.33 5.59 16.78
CA GLU A 209 0.96 5.92 16.16
C GLU A 209 0.74 6.29 14.70
N ILE A 210 1.31 7.40 14.29
CA ILE A 210 1.32 7.87 12.91
C ILE A 210 2.68 7.54 12.33
N GLU A 211 2.70 6.76 11.27
CA GLU A 211 3.90 6.40 10.51
C GLU A 211 3.94 7.20 9.20
N ARG A 212 5.11 7.75 8.89
CA ARG A 212 5.39 8.53 7.68
C ARG A 212 5.57 7.65 6.45
N PRO A 213 5.61 8.24 5.23
CA PRO A 213 5.89 7.50 3.99
C PRO A 213 7.25 6.79 3.96
N ASP A 214 8.21 7.21 4.80
CA ASP A 214 9.53 6.59 4.95
C ASP A 214 9.58 5.45 5.98
N GLY A 215 8.42 5.09 6.56
CA GLY A 215 8.29 4.03 7.56
C GLY A 215 8.69 4.42 8.98
N ARG A 216 9.06 5.70 9.21
CA ARG A 216 9.40 6.19 10.56
C ARG A 216 8.17 6.73 11.28
N GLN A 217 8.16 6.63 12.59
CA GLN A 217 7.16 7.29 13.43
C GLN A 217 7.20 8.82 13.21
N TYR A 218 6.05 9.40 12.87
CA TYR A 218 5.80 10.83 12.89
C TYR A 218 5.49 11.29 14.32
N GLU A 219 4.46 10.68 14.92
CA GLU A 219 3.94 11.05 16.24
C GLU A 219 3.23 9.86 16.87
N LYS A 220 3.17 9.83 18.21
CA LYS A 220 2.47 8.80 19.00
C LYS A 220 1.63 9.50 20.06
N LEU A 221 0.32 9.31 19.99
CA LEU A 221 -0.68 9.98 20.80
C LEU A 221 -1.47 8.95 21.60
N SER A 222 -2.06 9.36 22.72
CA SER A 222 -2.95 8.51 23.52
C SER A 222 -4.32 9.16 23.66
N GLY A 223 -5.36 8.34 23.74
CA GLY A 223 -6.74 8.79 23.95
C GLY A 223 -7.52 7.77 24.78
N ILE A 224 -8.60 8.19 25.42
CA ILE A 224 -9.45 7.32 26.25
C ILE A 224 -10.70 6.94 25.45
N LEU A 225 -11.08 5.66 25.45
CA LEU A 225 -12.30 5.21 24.80
C LEU A 225 -13.55 5.82 25.47
N SER A 226 -14.53 6.20 24.66
CA SER A 226 -15.87 6.59 25.07
C SER A 226 -16.64 5.40 25.67
N GLY A 227 -17.80 5.67 26.26
CA GLY A 227 -18.73 4.63 26.68
C GLY A 227 -19.30 3.76 25.53
N PHE A 228 -19.04 4.13 24.27
CA PHE A 228 -19.41 3.36 23.07
C PHE A 228 -18.21 2.61 22.45
N GLY A 229 -17.07 2.59 23.16
CA GLY A 229 -15.85 1.93 22.72
C GLY A 229 -15.20 2.60 21.52
N SER A 230 -15.26 3.94 21.42
CA SER A 230 -14.62 4.70 20.34
C SER A 230 -13.72 5.81 20.86
N VAL A 231 -12.77 6.31 20.05
CA VAL A 231 -11.90 7.44 20.40
C VAL A 231 -11.76 8.38 19.21
N ASN A 232 -11.63 9.67 19.50
CA ASN A 232 -11.33 10.72 18.52
C ASN A 232 -10.02 11.41 18.88
N ILE A 233 -9.09 11.51 17.92
CA ILE A 233 -7.77 12.14 18.09
C ILE A 233 -7.46 13.04 16.89
N ASP A 234 -6.89 14.21 17.15
CA ASP A 234 -6.40 15.11 16.11
C ASP A 234 -4.87 15.10 16.06
N VAL A 235 -4.31 15.08 14.85
CA VAL A 235 -2.85 15.11 14.61
C VAL A 235 -2.51 16.34 13.79
N ASN A 236 -1.56 17.17 14.25
CA ASN A 236 -1.07 18.30 13.47
C ASN A 236 0.04 17.87 12.51
N ILE A 237 -0.20 18.00 11.21
CA ILE A 237 0.83 17.78 10.19
C ILE A 237 1.62 19.08 10.05
N ALA A 238 2.91 19.06 10.36
CA ALA A 238 3.76 20.24 10.26
C ALA A 238 3.86 20.75 8.80
N ASP A 239 4.06 22.05 8.62
CA ASP A 239 4.21 22.68 7.28
C ASP A 239 5.38 22.11 6.46
N TYR A 240 6.35 21.45 7.10
CA TYR A 240 7.52 20.81 6.49
C TYR A 240 7.43 19.28 6.45
N ALA A 241 6.27 18.69 6.77
CA ALA A 241 6.06 17.25 6.73
C ALA A 241 6.28 16.71 5.30
N LEU A 242 6.79 15.47 5.21
CA LEU A 242 6.99 14.81 3.92
C LEU A 242 5.64 14.58 3.24
N THR A 243 5.57 14.75 1.92
CA THR A 243 4.38 14.36 1.15
C THR A 243 4.38 12.85 0.89
N GLY A 244 3.19 12.26 0.75
CA GLY A 244 2.98 10.84 0.50
C GLY A 244 1.95 10.21 1.43
N ALA A 245 1.89 8.87 1.42
CA ALA A 245 0.96 8.09 2.25
C ALA A 245 1.45 7.93 3.69
N TYR A 246 0.63 8.35 4.64
CA TYR A 246 0.81 8.16 6.08
C TYR A 246 -0.07 7.01 6.55
N THR A 247 0.43 6.28 7.53
CA THR A 247 -0.26 5.13 8.12
C THR A 247 -0.63 5.44 9.56
N ILE A 248 -1.89 5.22 9.93
CA ILE A 248 -2.39 5.27 11.30
C ILE A 248 -2.37 3.84 11.85
N LYS A 249 -1.74 3.64 13.00
CA LYS A 249 -1.73 2.39 13.76
C LYS A 249 -2.38 2.60 15.12
N LEU A 250 -3.45 1.87 15.40
CA LEU A 250 -4.07 1.81 16.71
C LEU A 250 -3.50 0.62 17.50
N MET A 251 -3.12 0.86 18.75
CA MET A 251 -2.48 -0.09 19.67
C MET A 251 -3.02 0.08 21.08
N LEU A 252 -2.78 -0.92 21.94
CA LEU A 252 -3.00 -0.80 23.38
C LEU A 252 -1.75 -0.23 24.07
N PRO A 253 -1.88 0.51 25.19
CA PRO A 253 -0.72 1.03 25.91
C PRO A 253 0.21 -0.10 26.38
N GLY A 254 1.50 0.01 26.07
CA GLY A 254 2.50 -1.00 26.43
C GLY A 254 2.53 -2.24 25.55
N ASP A 255 1.71 -2.30 24.49
CA ASP A 255 1.72 -3.35 23.47
C ASP A 255 2.09 -2.75 22.09
N ASP A 256 2.94 -3.43 21.34
CA ASP A 256 3.32 -3.04 19.97
C ASP A 256 2.39 -3.68 18.92
N LYS A 257 1.44 -4.52 19.34
CA LYS A 257 0.45 -5.13 18.45
C LYS A 257 -0.52 -4.09 17.91
N VAL A 258 -0.50 -3.91 16.59
CA VAL A 258 -1.47 -3.09 15.86
C VAL A 258 -2.81 -3.80 15.81
N ILE A 259 -3.82 -3.23 16.46
CA ILE A 259 -5.20 -3.74 16.51
C ILE A 259 -6.13 -3.08 15.48
N GLY A 260 -5.73 -1.94 14.89
CA GLY A 260 -6.47 -1.25 13.85
C GLY A 260 -5.55 -0.40 12.98
N LYS A 261 -5.87 -0.26 11.70
CA LYS A 261 -5.03 0.47 10.74
C LYS A 261 -5.87 1.26 9.74
N ALA A 262 -5.40 2.46 9.40
CA ALA A 262 -5.92 3.27 8.30
C ALA A 262 -4.77 4.01 7.59
N THR A 263 -5.05 4.61 6.44
CA THR A 263 -4.08 5.42 5.70
C THR A 263 -4.70 6.72 5.23
N PHE A 264 -3.92 7.79 5.21
CA PHE A 264 -4.27 9.07 4.60
C PHE A 264 -3.09 9.63 3.83
N ASN A 265 -3.34 10.49 2.85
CA ASN A 265 -2.28 11.13 2.06
C ASN A 265 -1.99 12.55 2.57
N VAL A 266 -0.72 12.95 2.60
CA VAL A 266 -0.30 14.34 2.78
C VAL A 266 0.28 14.82 1.46
N GLU A 267 -0.39 15.74 0.78
CA GLU A 267 -0.01 16.19 -0.56
C GLU A 267 -0.26 17.70 -0.74
N GLU A 268 0.49 18.34 -1.64
CA GLU A 268 0.16 19.68 -2.13
C GLU A 268 -0.92 19.61 -3.22
N PHE A 269 -2.16 19.28 -2.84
CA PHE A 269 -3.28 19.15 -3.78
C PHE A 269 -4.09 20.44 -3.91
N MET A 270 -4.90 20.55 -4.96
CA MET A 270 -6.02 21.50 -5.04
C MET A 270 -7.30 20.69 -5.25
N PRO A 271 -8.42 21.02 -4.58
CA PRO A 271 -9.69 20.34 -4.84
C PRO A 271 -10.07 20.42 -6.31
N ASP A 272 -10.72 19.38 -6.83
CA ASP A 272 -11.34 19.43 -8.15
C ASP A 272 -12.56 20.35 -8.12
N ARG A 273 -12.87 21.02 -9.23
CA ARG A 273 -14.01 21.94 -9.31
C ARG A 273 -15.13 21.42 -10.20
N LEU A 274 -14.78 20.49 -11.09
CA LEU A 274 -15.70 19.84 -12.00
C LEU A 274 -16.13 18.50 -11.44
N LYS A 275 -17.43 18.26 -11.50
CA LYS A 275 -18.02 16.94 -11.50
C LYS A 275 -18.19 16.50 -12.95
N VAL A 276 -17.56 15.38 -13.28
CA VAL A 276 -17.63 14.79 -14.62
C VAL A 276 -18.45 13.52 -14.52
N SER A 277 -19.53 13.47 -15.27
CA SER A 277 -20.36 12.29 -15.43
C SER A 277 -20.37 11.87 -16.89
N ILE A 278 -20.54 10.56 -17.11
CA ILE A 278 -20.66 10.01 -18.45
C ILE A 278 -22.06 9.39 -18.52
N GLU A 279 -22.85 9.88 -19.44
CA GLU A 279 -24.16 9.36 -19.76
C GLU A 279 -24.06 8.56 -21.06
N ALA A 280 -24.64 7.37 -21.04
CA ALA A 280 -24.84 6.54 -22.21
C ALA A 280 -26.12 5.74 -21.97
N PRO A 281 -26.91 5.38 -22.99
CA PRO A 281 -28.12 4.60 -22.77
C PRO A 281 -27.85 3.37 -21.89
N GLU A 282 -28.65 3.18 -20.83
CA GLU A 282 -28.60 2.00 -19.96
C GLU A 282 -29.31 0.80 -20.63
N LYS A 283 -28.91 0.55 -21.87
CA LYS A 283 -29.27 -0.65 -22.60
C LYS A 283 -27.99 -1.41 -22.93
N ARG A 284 -28.19 -2.57 -23.50
CA ARG A 284 -27.11 -3.37 -24.05
C ARG A 284 -26.98 -3.03 -25.54
N PHE A 285 -25.75 -3.01 -26.02
CA PHE A 285 -25.42 -2.58 -27.39
C PHE A 285 -24.92 -3.75 -28.20
N THR A 286 -25.20 -3.79 -29.49
CA THR A 286 -24.77 -4.89 -30.36
C THR A 286 -23.41 -4.63 -31.03
N ALA A 287 -22.75 -5.68 -31.52
CA ALA A 287 -21.53 -5.48 -32.32
C ALA A 287 -21.84 -4.72 -33.61
N GLY A 288 -21.02 -3.71 -33.93
CA GLY A 288 -21.29 -2.77 -35.02
C GLY A 288 -22.26 -1.64 -34.67
N GLU A 289 -22.88 -1.65 -33.47
CA GLU A 289 -23.70 -0.55 -33.00
C GLU A 289 -22.83 0.60 -32.51
N GLU A 290 -23.39 1.80 -32.65
CA GLU A 290 -22.85 3.02 -32.08
C GLU A 290 -23.40 3.24 -30.67
N ILE A 291 -22.50 3.44 -29.72
CA ILE A 291 -22.86 3.90 -28.38
C ILE A 291 -22.78 5.42 -28.39
N PRO A 292 -23.92 6.15 -28.40
CA PRO A 292 -23.88 7.56 -28.11
C PRO A 292 -23.47 7.74 -26.65
N VAL A 293 -22.40 8.49 -26.44
CA VAL A 293 -21.85 8.81 -25.13
C VAL A 293 -21.85 10.31 -24.98
N THR A 294 -22.60 10.79 -24.00
CA THR A 294 -22.64 12.19 -23.62
C THR A 294 -21.82 12.35 -22.35
N VAL A 295 -20.68 13.02 -22.44
CA VAL A 295 -19.93 13.44 -21.26
C VAL A 295 -20.55 14.74 -20.78
N LYS A 296 -21.02 14.76 -19.53
CA LYS A 296 -21.53 15.97 -18.87
C LYS A 296 -20.49 16.46 -17.87
N ALA A 297 -20.00 17.67 -18.11
CA ALA A 297 -19.15 18.41 -17.18
C ALA A 297 -19.98 19.50 -16.52
N GLU A 298 -20.09 19.42 -15.20
CA GLU A 298 -20.76 20.42 -14.38
C GLU A 298 -19.79 20.89 -13.28
N LEU A 299 -19.94 22.12 -12.84
CA LEU A 299 -19.24 22.60 -11.66
C LEU A 299 -19.94 22.04 -10.41
N PHE A 300 -19.21 21.85 -9.31
CA PHE A 300 -19.80 21.26 -8.10
C PHE A 300 -20.98 22.06 -7.53
N PHE A 301 -21.13 23.34 -7.87
CA PHE A 301 -22.28 24.16 -7.49
C PHE A 301 -23.45 24.13 -8.50
N GLY A 302 -23.39 23.24 -9.49
CA GLY A 302 -24.51 22.89 -10.39
C GLY A 302 -24.53 23.59 -11.76
N ALA A 303 -23.62 24.52 -12.04
CA ALA A 303 -23.57 25.20 -13.34
C ALA A 303 -22.92 24.31 -14.43
N ALA A 304 -23.42 24.40 -15.66
CA ALA A 304 -22.83 23.74 -16.83
C ALA A 304 -21.42 24.30 -17.12
N ALA A 305 -20.45 23.41 -17.37
CA ALA A 305 -19.09 23.82 -17.71
C ALA A 305 -18.91 23.89 -19.24
N ASP A 306 -19.12 25.07 -19.82
CA ASP A 306 -19.06 25.32 -21.27
C ASP A 306 -17.61 25.34 -21.81
N GLY A 307 -17.41 24.84 -23.03
CA GLY A 307 -16.16 24.94 -23.79
C GLY A 307 -14.95 24.19 -23.22
N ARG A 308 -15.15 23.18 -22.37
CA ARG A 308 -14.09 22.36 -21.76
C ARG A 308 -13.62 21.26 -22.71
N ASP A 309 -12.30 21.05 -22.82
CA ASP A 309 -11.76 19.96 -23.64
C ASP A 309 -12.02 18.61 -22.96
N VAL A 310 -12.53 17.65 -23.73
CA VAL A 310 -12.88 16.29 -23.29
C VAL A 310 -12.14 15.28 -24.14
N GLU A 311 -11.42 14.35 -23.52
CA GLU A 311 -10.82 13.18 -24.17
C GLU A 311 -11.58 11.92 -23.74
N LEU A 312 -11.90 11.01 -24.67
CA LEU A 312 -12.66 9.79 -24.38
C LEU A 312 -11.95 8.52 -24.90
N SER A 313 -12.00 7.44 -24.12
CA SER A 313 -11.56 6.09 -24.53
C SER A 313 -12.51 5.00 -24.00
N CYS A 314 -12.63 3.86 -24.70
CA CYS A 314 -13.29 2.64 -24.18
C CYS A 314 -12.33 1.44 -24.20
N ASP A 315 -12.36 0.65 -23.13
CA ASP A 315 -11.73 -0.66 -23.04
C ASP A 315 -12.78 -1.77 -23.11
N LEU A 316 -12.64 -2.70 -24.06
CA LEU A 316 -13.49 -3.88 -24.20
C LEU A 316 -12.83 -5.08 -23.54
N THR A 317 -13.51 -5.70 -22.58
CA THR A 317 -13.06 -6.92 -21.87
C THR A 317 -14.15 -8.00 -21.85
N PRO A 318 -13.82 -9.30 -21.76
CA PRO A 318 -14.81 -10.37 -21.66
C PRO A 318 -15.69 -10.24 -20.41
N GLY A 319 -17.00 -10.37 -20.57
CA GLY A 319 -17.98 -10.44 -19.49
C GLY A 319 -18.81 -11.72 -19.53
N GLU A 320 -19.74 -11.88 -18.58
CA GLU A 320 -20.56 -13.10 -18.42
C GLU A 320 -22.07 -12.80 -18.55
N PHE A 321 -22.77 -13.42 -19.51
CA PHE A 321 -24.21 -13.22 -19.69
C PHE A 321 -25.04 -14.11 -18.75
N LYS A 322 -25.82 -13.48 -17.85
CA LYS A 322 -26.69 -14.16 -16.87
C LYS A 322 -28.13 -13.58 -16.87
N PRO A 323 -29.02 -14.02 -17.78
CA PRO A 323 -30.40 -13.56 -17.82
C PRO A 323 -31.19 -14.00 -16.58
N LYS A 324 -32.10 -13.15 -16.09
CA LYS A 324 -32.79 -13.32 -14.80
C LYS A 324 -33.58 -14.62 -14.66
N ASP A 325 -34.30 -15.02 -15.72
CA ASP A 325 -35.20 -16.18 -15.70
C ASP A 325 -34.48 -17.51 -16.03
N PHE A 326 -33.20 -17.42 -16.42
CA PHE A 326 -32.39 -18.58 -16.82
C PHE A 326 -31.02 -18.55 -16.15
N ARG A 327 -30.93 -18.07 -14.89
CA ARG A 327 -29.67 -17.99 -14.13
C ARG A 327 -28.96 -19.34 -13.99
N ASP A 328 -29.72 -20.43 -14.07
CA ASP A 328 -29.21 -21.79 -13.98
C ASP A 328 -28.68 -22.34 -15.32
N TYR A 329 -28.79 -21.58 -16.42
CA TYR A 329 -28.26 -21.92 -17.74
C TYR A 329 -26.89 -21.29 -17.97
N VAL A 330 -26.01 -22.01 -18.67
CA VAL A 330 -24.70 -21.51 -19.10
C VAL A 330 -24.82 -20.91 -20.50
N PHE A 331 -24.37 -19.67 -20.66
CA PHE A 331 -24.41 -18.90 -21.92
C PHE A 331 -23.01 -18.49 -22.41
N THR A 332 -22.00 -19.26 -22.03
CA THR A 332 -20.58 -18.96 -22.28
C THR A 332 -19.97 -20.10 -23.08
N ASP A 333 -19.11 -19.79 -24.06
CA ASP A 333 -18.24 -20.77 -24.71
C ASP A 333 -16.82 -20.64 -24.18
N GLU A 334 -16.47 -21.47 -23.20
CA GLU A 334 -15.12 -21.54 -22.63
C GLU A 334 -14.05 -21.98 -23.64
N GLY A 335 -14.42 -22.43 -24.84
CA GLY A 335 -13.49 -22.71 -25.94
C GLY A 335 -12.98 -21.46 -26.67
N ARG A 336 -13.62 -20.29 -26.47
CA ARG A 336 -13.19 -19.02 -27.08
C ARG A 336 -12.37 -18.20 -26.09
N THR A 337 -11.47 -17.37 -26.61
CA THR A 337 -10.74 -16.36 -25.83
C THR A 337 -10.84 -15.01 -26.52
N PHE A 338 -10.79 -13.92 -25.75
CA PHE A 338 -10.81 -12.57 -26.28
C PHE A 338 -9.82 -11.71 -25.48
N ALA A 339 -8.85 -11.13 -26.20
CA ALA A 339 -7.88 -10.20 -25.62
C ALA A 339 -8.52 -8.82 -25.46
N ALA A 340 -8.25 -8.16 -24.32
CA ALA A 340 -8.76 -6.83 -24.06
C ALA A 340 -8.34 -5.85 -25.17
N LYS A 341 -9.26 -4.96 -25.58
CA LYS A 341 -9.04 -4.01 -26.68
C LYS A 341 -9.42 -2.59 -26.27
N THR A 342 -8.49 -1.66 -26.43
CA THR A 342 -8.70 -0.22 -26.18
C THR A 342 -9.04 0.52 -27.48
N ILE A 343 -10.05 1.39 -27.43
CA ILE A 343 -10.49 2.29 -28.51
C ILE A 343 -10.36 3.73 -28.00
N ARG A 344 -9.60 4.57 -28.71
CA ARG A 344 -9.46 6.00 -28.41
C ARG A 344 -10.31 6.83 -29.37
N LEU A 345 -11.10 7.77 -28.84
CA LEU A 345 -12.14 8.48 -29.60
C LEU A 345 -11.78 9.95 -29.91
N GLY A 346 -10.59 10.39 -29.51
CA GLY A 346 -10.08 11.74 -29.77
C GLY A 346 -10.54 12.76 -28.73
N GLU A 347 -10.48 14.05 -29.10
CA GLU A 347 -10.82 15.19 -28.24
C GLU A 347 -12.04 15.95 -28.79
N GLN A 348 -12.94 16.40 -27.91
CA GLN A 348 -14.05 17.32 -28.21
C GLN A 348 -14.11 18.46 -27.19
N LYS A 349 -15.03 19.40 -27.37
CA LYS A 349 -15.36 20.43 -26.38
C LYS A 349 -16.79 20.28 -25.89
N THR A 350 -17.04 20.61 -24.62
CA THR A 350 -18.40 20.74 -24.11
C THR A 350 -19.10 21.95 -24.73
N ASP A 351 -20.41 21.83 -24.92
CA ASP A 351 -21.30 22.91 -25.35
C ASP A 351 -21.80 23.77 -24.17
N SER A 352 -22.70 24.70 -24.45
CA SER A 352 -23.28 25.61 -23.45
C SER A 352 -23.97 24.91 -22.28
N GLU A 353 -24.45 23.68 -22.45
CA GLU A 353 -25.09 22.86 -21.41
C GLU A 353 -24.08 21.96 -20.68
N GLY A 354 -22.79 22.08 -21.01
CA GLY A 354 -21.71 21.30 -20.42
C GLY A 354 -21.59 19.90 -21.02
N LEU A 355 -22.17 19.66 -22.21
CA LEU A 355 -22.25 18.34 -22.82
C LEU A 355 -21.24 18.20 -23.97
N ALA A 356 -20.54 17.08 -24.02
CA ALA A 356 -19.72 16.67 -25.16
C ALA A 356 -20.18 15.29 -25.66
N ASN A 357 -20.48 15.18 -26.95
CA ASN A 357 -21.15 14.00 -27.52
C ASN A 357 -20.19 13.19 -28.40
N PHE A 358 -19.82 12.02 -27.92
CA PHE A 358 -19.01 11.03 -28.63
C PHE A 358 -19.88 9.88 -29.14
N SER A 359 -19.37 9.14 -30.12
CA SER A 359 -19.95 7.87 -30.56
C SER A 359 -18.88 6.77 -30.51
N VAL A 360 -19.08 5.79 -29.62
CA VAL A 360 -18.19 4.61 -29.55
C VAL A 360 -18.65 3.61 -30.61
N GLN A 361 -17.81 3.39 -31.62
CA GLN A 361 -18.04 2.38 -32.65
C GLN A 361 -17.58 1.01 -32.15
N ILE A 362 -18.54 0.11 -31.91
CA ILE A 362 -18.20 -1.26 -31.51
C ILE A 362 -17.74 -2.05 -32.75
N PRO A 363 -16.54 -2.66 -32.74
CA PRO A 363 -16.06 -3.40 -33.90
C PRO A 363 -16.99 -4.58 -34.28
N GLN A 364 -17.28 -4.73 -35.57
CA GLN A 364 -18.00 -5.90 -36.08
C GLN A 364 -17.10 -7.15 -36.10
N GLY A 365 -17.72 -8.33 -36.07
CA GLY A 365 -17.03 -9.61 -36.21
C GLY A 365 -16.20 -10.04 -35.00
N ILE A 366 -16.40 -9.42 -33.84
CA ILE A 366 -15.78 -9.84 -32.57
C ILE A 366 -16.49 -11.08 -32.03
N LEU A 367 -15.72 -12.09 -31.64
CA LEU A 367 -16.24 -13.40 -31.21
C LEU A 367 -15.78 -13.75 -29.77
N PRO A 368 -16.20 -12.98 -28.76
CA PRO A 368 -15.84 -13.25 -27.37
C PRO A 368 -16.62 -14.46 -26.80
N PRO A 369 -16.21 -15.00 -25.64
CA PRO A 369 -16.85 -16.17 -25.03
C PRO A 369 -18.34 -16.00 -24.70
N SER A 370 -18.77 -14.76 -24.43
CA SER A 370 -20.15 -14.39 -24.11
C SER A 370 -20.36 -12.91 -24.46
N ILE A 371 -20.73 -12.08 -23.50
CA ILE A 371 -20.83 -10.62 -23.65
C ILE A 371 -19.45 -9.94 -23.50
N LEU A 372 -19.38 -8.64 -23.80
CA LEU A 372 -18.24 -7.80 -23.42
C LEU A 372 -18.67 -6.71 -22.44
N ASP A 373 -17.79 -6.39 -21.51
CA ASP A 373 -17.83 -5.15 -20.74
C ASP A 373 -17.05 -4.08 -21.54
N CYS A 374 -17.71 -2.96 -21.89
CA CYS A 374 -17.05 -1.74 -22.38
C CYS A 374 -16.91 -0.75 -21.21
N SER A 375 -15.68 -0.54 -20.75
CA SER A 375 -15.34 0.48 -19.76
C SER A 375 -14.98 1.78 -20.48
N ILE A 376 -15.87 2.76 -20.42
CA ILE A 376 -15.70 4.07 -21.06
C ILE A 376 -15.11 5.03 -20.05
N GLN A 377 -14.03 5.73 -20.39
CA GLN A 377 -13.34 6.71 -19.57
C GLN A 377 -13.31 8.08 -20.28
N ALA A 378 -13.68 9.13 -19.56
CA ALA A 378 -13.62 10.52 -20.00
C ALA A 378 -12.63 11.32 -19.15
N VAL A 379 -11.87 12.19 -19.78
CA VAL A 379 -10.94 13.14 -19.15
C VAL A 379 -11.32 14.55 -19.59
N VAL A 380 -11.78 15.39 -18.66
CA VAL A 380 -12.24 16.76 -18.94
C VAL A 380 -11.25 17.77 -18.37
N LYS A 381 -10.77 18.70 -19.20
CA LYS A 381 -9.83 19.76 -18.80
C LYS A 381 -10.57 21.03 -18.37
N GLU A 382 -10.24 21.56 -17.20
CA GLU A 382 -10.60 22.90 -16.73
C GLU A 382 -9.90 23.98 -17.56
N THR A 383 -10.41 25.22 -17.53
CA THR A 383 -9.81 26.41 -18.18
C THR A 383 -8.37 26.68 -17.72
N GLY A 384 -8.02 26.30 -16.49
CA GLY A 384 -6.67 26.38 -15.95
C GLY A 384 -5.71 25.26 -16.39
N GLY A 385 -6.18 24.30 -17.21
CA GLY A 385 -5.39 23.16 -17.72
C GLY A 385 -5.34 21.93 -16.81
N ARG A 386 -6.05 21.91 -15.67
CA ARG A 386 -6.21 20.72 -14.82
C ARG A 386 -7.22 19.76 -15.44
N ALA A 387 -7.08 18.46 -15.23
CA ALA A 387 -8.02 17.47 -15.77
C ALA A 387 -8.73 16.69 -14.66
N VAL A 388 -10.02 16.41 -14.87
CA VAL A 388 -10.87 15.54 -14.05
C VAL A 388 -11.24 14.31 -14.86
N THR A 389 -11.18 13.12 -14.26
CA THR A 389 -11.43 11.85 -14.95
C THR A 389 -12.68 11.16 -14.40
N SER A 390 -13.51 10.61 -15.29
CA SER A 390 -14.70 9.81 -14.95
C SER A 390 -14.73 8.52 -15.79
N HIS A 391 -15.46 7.51 -15.33
CA HIS A 391 -15.63 6.26 -16.07
C HIS A 391 -16.99 5.59 -15.81
N ILE A 392 -17.52 4.89 -16.83
CA ILE A 392 -18.75 4.06 -16.75
C ILE A 392 -18.54 2.72 -17.44
N LYS A 393 -19.41 1.75 -17.16
CA LYS A 393 -19.42 0.45 -17.86
C LYS A 393 -20.72 0.25 -18.64
N ARG A 394 -20.64 -0.30 -19.84
CA ARG A 394 -21.78 -0.76 -20.65
C ARG A 394 -21.56 -2.19 -21.12
N ILE A 395 -22.66 -2.92 -21.31
CA ILE A 395 -22.63 -4.29 -21.77
C ILE A 395 -22.83 -4.31 -23.28
N ILE A 396 -21.97 -5.05 -23.96
CA ILE A 396 -22.05 -5.29 -25.40
C ILE A 396 -22.51 -6.73 -25.65
N ASP A 397 -23.52 -6.85 -26.50
CA ASP A 397 -24.05 -8.04 -27.13
C ASP A 397 -23.44 -8.30 -28.50
N PRO A 398 -22.32 -9.02 -28.58
CA PRO A 398 -21.73 -9.37 -29.86
C PRO A 398 -22.60 -10.31 -30.70
N TYR A 399 -23.62 -10.93 -30.11
CA TYR A 399 -24.47 -11.92 -30.75
C TYR A 399 -25.96 -11.51 -30.72
N PRO A 400 -26.74 -11.80 -31.78
CA PRO A 400 -28.17 -11.45 -31.87
C PRO A 400 -29.07 -12.29 -30.94
N TYR A 401 -28.57 -13.45 -30.52
CA TYR A 401 -29.20 -14.36 -29.57
C TYR A 401 -28.12 -15.09 -28.78
N TYR A 402 -28.50 -15.59 -27.62
CA TYR A 402 -27.67 -16.40 -26.75
C TYR A 402 -28.33 -17.75 -26.56
N ILE A 403 -27.55 -18.79 -26.87
CA ILE A 403 -27.94 -20.16 -26.61
C ILE A 403 -27.52 -20.44 -25.17
N GLY A 404 -28.49 -20.77 -24.34
CA GLY A 404 -28.27 -21.25 -22.98
C GLY A 404 -28.41 -22.74 -22.94
N ILE A 405 -27.50 -23.42 -22.26
CA ILE A 405 -27.60 -24.86 -22.02
C ILE A 405 -27.64 -25.09 -20.52
N ARG A 406 -28.58 -25.91 -20.08
CA ARG A 406 -28.64 -26.41 -18.72
C ARG A 406 -28.85 -27.91 -18.74
N LYS A 407 -28.23 -28.59 -17.79
CA LYS A 407 -28.47 -30.00 -17.55
C LYS A 407 -29.80 -30.18 -16.80
N VAL A 408 -30.68 -31.07 -17.28
CA VAL A 408 -32.04 -31.26 -16.70
C VAL A 408 -32.02 -31.82 -15.28
N ALA A 409 -31.11 -32.78 -15.05
CA ALA A 409 -30.90 -33.40 -13.76
C ALA A 409 -29.54 -32.95 -13.23
N GLU A 410 -29.50 -32.49 -11.98
CA GLU A 410 -28.23 -32.27 -11.29
C GLU A 410 -27.53 -33.63 -11.05
N GLY A 411 -26.20 -33.66 -11.12
CA GLY A 411 -25.40 -34.89 -10.99
C GLY A 411 -24.56 -35.20 -12.24
N TYR A 412 -24.18 -36.45 -12.46
CA TYR A 412 -23.37 -36.94 -13.60
C TYR A 412 -24.22 -37.78 -14.59
N ALA A 413 -23.79 -37.93 -15.84
CA ALA A 413 -24.41 -38.90 -16.77
C ALA A 413 -23.95 -40.32 -16.45
N SER A 414 -24.64 -41.36 -16.89
CA SER A 414 -24.13 -42.74 -16.84
C SER A 414 -23.76 -43.22 -18.24
N VAL A 415 -22.71 -44.05 -18.38
CA VAL A 415 -22.37 -44.66 -19.68
C VAL A 415 -23.55 -45.48 -20.18
N GLY A 416 -23.98 -45.24 -21.42
CA GLY A 416 -25.11 -45.93 -22.04
C GLY A 416 -26.49 -45.44 -21.62
N GLU A 417 -26.60 -44.50 -20.66
CA GLU A 417 -27.86 -43.84 -20.32
C GLU A 417 -27.97 -42.44 -20.97
N PRO A 418 -29.16 -42.04 -21.45
CA PRO A 418 -29.34 -40.73 -22.06
C PRO A 418 -29.28 -39.62 -21.01
N ILE A 419 -28.33 -38.69 -21.15
CA ILE A 419 -28.33 -37.42 -20.43
C ILE A 419 -29.15 -36.40 -21.20
N LYS A 420 -29.99 -35.66 -20.45
CA LYS A 420 -30.90 -34.67 -21.00
C LYS A 420 -30.37 -33.25 -20.72
N PHE A 421 -30.33 -32.44 -21.76
CA PHE A 421 -29.98 -31.02 -21.71
C PHE A 421 -31.19 -30.21 -22.14
N ASP A 422 -31.65 -29.30 -21.30
CA ASP A 422 -32.55 -28.26 -21.75
C ASP A 422 -31.69 -27.19 -22.42
N TYR A 423 -32.04 -26.83 -23.65
CA TYR A 423 -31.52 -25.63 -24.27
C TYR A 423 -32.61 -24.58 -24.32
N VAL A 424 -32.20 -23.33 -24.21
CA VAL A 424 -33.04 -22.17 -24.43
C VAL A 424 -32.29 -21.23 -25.35
N ILE A 425 -32.99 -20.63 -26.29
CA ILE A 425 -32.44 -19.54 -27.08
C ILE A 425 -33.14 -18.29 -26.59
N VAL A 426 -32.34 -17.33 -26.14
CA VAL A 426 -32.87 -16.06 -25.66
C VAL A 426 -32.27 -14.89 -26.43
N SER A 427 -33.03 -13.82 -26.55
CA SER A 427 -32.51 -12.51 -26.96
C SER A 427 -31.57 -11.95 -25.88
N ALA A 428 -30.88 -10.85 -26.19
CA ALA A 428 -30.08 -10.09 -25.23
C ALA A 428 -30.86 -9.68 -23.96
N ASN A 429 -32.19 -9.56 -24.05
CA ASN A 429 -33.08 -9.22 -22.93
C ASN A 429 -33.54 -10.44 -22.11
N GLY A 430 -33.15 -11.66 -22.53
CA GLY A 430 -33.58 -12.90 -21.88
C GLY A 430 -34.93 -13.42 -22.38
N GLU A 431 -35.53 -12.83 -23.41
CA GLU A 431 -36.79 -13.32 -23.99
C GLU A 431 -36.55 -14.50 -24.93
N LYS A 432 -37.44 -15.49 -24.91
CA LYS A 432 -37.31 -16.70 -25.74
C LYS A 432 -37.44 -16.40 -27.24
N VAL A 433 -36.46 -16.84 -28.04
CA VAL A 433 -36.42 -16.69 -29.51
C VAL A 433 -36.28 -18.06 -30.17
N SER A 434 -36.89 -18.31 -31.33
CA SER A 434 -36.75 -19.59 -32.06
C SER A 434 -35.71 -19.48 -33.18
N LEU A 435 -35.01 -20.57 -33.47
CA LEU A 435 -34.09 -20.69 -34.61
C LEU A 435 -34.52 -21.86 -35.50
N PRO A 436 -34.20 -21.87 -36.80
CA PRO A 436 -34.58 -22.98 -37.67
C PRO A 436 -33.84 -24.28 -37.30
N GLU A 437 -32.58 -24.14 -36.87
CA GLU A 437 -31.65 -25.24 -36.70
C GLU A 437 -30.61 -24.92 -35.60
N LEU A 438 -30.23 -25.94 -34.82
CA LEU A 438 -29.10 -25.88 -33.89
C LEU A 438 -28.13 -27.03 -34.18
N LYS A 439 -26.84 -26.73 -34.18
CA LYS A 439 -25.77 -27.71 -34.24
C LYS A 439 -25.38 -28.12 -32.84
N VAL A 440 -25.34 -29.43 -32.58
CA VAL A 440 -24.86 -29.99 -31.33
C VAL A 440 -23.54 -30.69 -31.60
N GLU A 441 -22.49 -30.27 -30.91
CA GLU A 441 -21.21 -30.95 -30.91
C GLU A 441 -20.92 -31.45 -29.50
N VAL A 442 -20.58 -32.73 -29.36
CA VAL A 442 -20.08 -33.24 -28.09
C VAL A 442 -18.63 -33.64 -28.28
N SER A 443 -17.77 -33.00 -27.50
CA SER A 443 -16.35 -33.33 -27.43
C SER A 443 -16.06 -33.99 -26.09
N LYS A 444 -15.27 -35.06 -26.12
CA LYS A 444 -14.65 -35.62 -24.92
C LYS A 444 -13.44 -34.76 -24.59
N VAL A 445 -13.36 -34.29 -23.35
CA VAL A 445 -12.18 -33.59 -22.86
C VAL A 445 -11.14 -34.63 -22.49
N VAL A 446 -10.03 -34.59 -23.19
CA VAL A 446 -8.87 -35.44 -22.94
C VAL A 446 -7.77 -34.50 -22.46
N TRP A 447 -7.35 -34.63 -21.21
CA TRP A 447 -6.17 -33.92 -20.76
C TRP A 447 -4.96 -34.76 -21.07
N ASN A 448 -4.10 -34.23 -21.93
CA ASN A 448 -2.81 -34.82 -22.18
C ASN A 448 -1.83 -34.14 -21.23
N ASN A 449 -1.36 -34.88 -20.24
CA ASN A 449 -0.28 -34.43 -19.40
C ASN A 449 1.02 -34.52 -20.21
N VAL A 450 1.40 -33.41 -20.83
CA VAL A 450 2.61 -33.34 -21.64
C VAL A 450 3.71 -32.59 -20.89
N LEU A 451 4.91 -33.13 -20.96
CA LEU A 451 6.08 -32.58 -20.31
C LEU A 451 6.70 -31.50 -21.22
N LYS A 452 6.59 -30.22 -20.85
CA LYS A 452 7.15 -29.09 -21.63
C LYS A 452 8.41 -28.51 -20.98
N LYS A 453 9.43 -28.25 -21.81
CA LYS A 453 10.70 -27.60 -21.47
C LYS A 453 10.60 -26.08 -21.68
N ASP A 454 10.91 -25.26 -20.68
CA ASP A 454 10.96 -23.80 -20.84
C ASP A 454 12.34 -23.27 -21.30
N GLU A 455 12.44 -21.96 -21.52
CA GLU A 455 13.67 -21.28 -21.98
C GLU A 455 14.86 -21.43 -21.01
N ASN A 456 14.60 -21.80 -19.75
CA ASN A 456 15.60 -22.05 -18.72
C ASN A 456 15.88 -23.55 -18.50
N GLY A 457 15.33 -24.41 -19.36
CA GLY A 457 15.57 -25.85 -19.35
C GLY A 457 14.75 -26.64 -18.34
N ARG A 458 13.71 -26.06 -17.74
CA ARG A 458 12.86 -26.72 -16.73
C ARG A 458 11.71 -27.47 -17.40
N TYR A 459 11.49 -28.72 -16.98
CA TYR A 459 10.35 -29.51 -17.43
C TYR A 459 9.16 -29.33 -16.48
N ARG A 460 8.00 -29.02 -17.02
CA ARG A 460 6.73 -29.00 -16.28
C ARG A 460 5.71 -29.90 -16.95
N TYR A 461 4.98 -30.67 -16.15
CA TYR A 461 3.72 -31.26 -16.61
C TYR A 461 2.75 -30.13 -16.85
N VAL A 462 2.45 -29.90 -18.12
CA VAL A 462 1.35 -29.03 -18.52
C VAL A 462 0.25 -29.98 -18.94
N SER A 463 -0.85 -29.97 -18.21
CA SER A 463 -2.08 -30.59 -18.66
C SER A 463 -2.59 -29.76 -19.84
N GLU A 464 -2.29 -30.23 -21.05
CA GLU A 464 -2.83 -29.63 -22.25
C GLU A 464 -4.21 -30.21 -22.48
N LYS A 465 -5.20 -29.33 -22.37
CA LYS A 465 -6.59 -29.66 -22.67
C LYS A 465 -6.71 -29.92 -24.18
N TYR A 466 -7.00 -31.16 -24.55
CA TYR A 466 -7.40 -31.54 -25.90
C TYR A 466 -8.90 -31.87 -25.90
N GLU A 467 -9.64 -31.36 -26.88
CA GLU A 467 -11.05 -31.66 -27.03
C GLU A 467 -11.25 -32.57 -28.24
N GLU A 468 -11.39 -33.87 -27.98
CA GLU A 468 -11.67 -34.85 -29.02
C GLU A 468 -13.16 -34.81 -29.36
N ARG A 469 -13.52 -34.39 -30.56
CA ARG A 469 -14.91 -34.37 -30.99
C ARG A 469 -15.42 -35.80 -31.21
N VAL A 470 -16.32 -36.25 -30.36
CA VAL A 470 -16.84 -37.64 -30.38
C VAL A 470 -18.21 -37.76 -31.04
N PHE A 471 -18.93 -36.65 -31.18
CA PHE A 471 -20.29 -36.67 -31.70
C PHE A 471 -20.68 -35.31 -32.28
N ASN A 472 -21.54 -35.35 -33.30
CA ASN A 472 -22.11 -34.17 -33.93
C ASN A 472 -23.50 -34.50 -34.46
N ASP A 473 -24.43 -33.59 -34.24
CA ASP A 473 -25.83 -33.72 -34.62
C ASP A 473 -26.44 -32.35 -34.96
N VAL A 474 -27.64 -32.37 -35.52
CA VAL A 474 -28.39 -31.19 -35.94
C VAL A 474 -29.84 -31.33 -35.47
N ILE A 475 -30.27 -30.38 -34.64
CA ILE A 475 -31.68 -30.26 -34.24
C ILE A 475 -32.39 -29.40 -35.27
N THR A 476 -33.42 -29.94 -35.93
CA THR A 476 -34.27 -29.22 -36.90
C THR A 476 -35.62 -28.86 -36.27
N SER A 477 -36.27 -27.79 -36.78
CA SER A 477 -37.55 -27.28 -36.23
C SER A 477 -37.44 -26.85 -34.77
N VAL A 478 -36.36 -26.12 -34.44
CA VAL A 478 -36.04 -25.70 -33.08
C VAL A 478 -37.03 -24.63 -32.57
N GLY A 479 -37.85 -24.99 -31.59
CA GLY A 479 -38.60 -24.02 -30.79
C GLY A 479 -37.68 -23.19 -29.88
N ALA A 480 -38.21 -22.16 -29.22
CA ALA A 480 -37.38 -21.24 -28.42
C ALA A 480 -36.73 -21.86 -27.16
N SER A 481 -37.20 -23.03 -26.76
CA SER A 481 -36.53 -23.91 -25.81
C SER A 481 -36.88 -25.34 -26.18
N GLY A 482 -35.99 -26.27 -25.87
CA GLY A 482 -36.24 -27.67 -26.12
C GLY A 482 -35.31 -28.53 -25.28
N ARG A 483 -35.43 -29.84 -25.50
CA ARG A 483 -34.64 -30.82 -24.79
C ARG A 483 -33.86 -31.63 -25.79
N TYR A 484 -32.56 -31.72 -25.56
CA TYR A 484 -31.67 -32.58 -26.31
C TYR A 484 -31.21 -33.74 -25.45
N GLU A 485 -31.21 -34.95 -26.00
CA GLU A 485 -30.74 -36.14 -25.32
C GLU A 485 -29.48 -36.66 -26.00
N TYR A 486 -28.40 -36.81 -25.23
CA TYR A 486 -27.16 -37.43 -25.68
C TYR A 486 -26.91 -38.67 -24.85
N THR A 487 -26.48 -39.77 -25.47
CA THR A 487 -26.08 -40.99 -24.73
C THR A 487 -24.56 -41.13 -24.81
N PRO A 488 -23.83 -40.88 -23.72
CA PRO A 488 -22.38 -41.02 -23.72
C PRO A 488 -21.99 -42.49 -23.89
N LYS A 489 -21.07 -42.75 -24.82
CA LYS A 489 -20.57 -44.11 -25.12
C LYS A 489 -19.42 -44.54 -24.21
N SER A 490 -18.80 -43.60 -23.50
CA SER A 490 -17.71 -43.87 -22.57
C SER A 490 -17.76 -42.89 -21.39
N TYR A 491 -17.00 -43.18 -20.34
CA TYR A 491 -16.87 -42.31 -19.18
C TYR A 491 -15.89 -41.15 -19.43
N GLY A 492 -15.95 -40.11 -18.60
CA GLY A 492 -15.04 -38.97 -18.62
C GLY A 492 -15.75 -37.62 -18.71
N ASP A 493 -14.95 -36.56 -18.82
CA ASP A 493 -15.43 -35.20 -19.04
C ASP A 493 -15.81 -34.97 -20.49
N TYR A 494 -16.98 -34.38 -20.69
CA TYR A 494 -17.49 -34.00 -21.99
C TYR A 494 -17.84 -32.52 -21.98
N ILE A 495 -17.71 -31.88 -23.13
CA ILE A 495 -18.28 -30.56 -23.39
C ILE A 495 -19.33 -30.78 -24.47
N ILE A 496 -20.59 -30.53 -24.13
CA ILE A 496 -21.63 -30.33 -25.14
C ILE A 496 -21.62 -28.85 -25.54
N ARG A 497 -21.36 -28.58 -26.81
CA ARG A 497 -21.55 -27.27 -27.42
C ARG A 497 -22.80 -27.28 -28.26
N ILE A 498 -23.64 -26.28 -28.04
CA ILE A 498 -24.78 -26.00 -28.91
C ILE A 498 -24.55 -24.62 -29.52
N SER A 499 -24.54 -24.57 -30.83
CA SER A 499 -24.38 -23.34 -31.62
C SER A 499 -25.41 -23.29 -32.74
N ALA A 500 -25.59 -22.14 -33.36
CA ALA A 500 -26.29 -22.09 -34.64
C ALA A 500 -25.35 -22.57 -35.78
N PRO A 501 -25.88 -22.99 -36.93
CA PRO A 501 -25.06 -23.42 -38.08
C PRO A 501 -24.30 -22.25 -38.75
N GLU A 502 -24.74 -21.01 -38.53
CA GLU A 502 -24.09 -19.82 -39.08
C GLU A 502 -22.71 -19.57 -38.45
N LYS A 503 -21.71 -19.31 -39.31
CA LYS A 503 -20.34 -19.03 -38.88
C LYS A 503 -20.29 -17.71 -38.11
N GLY A 504 -19.74 -17.74 -36.89
CA GLY A 504 -19.65 -16.56 -36.02
C GLY A 504 -20.86 -16.36 -35.09
N SER A 505 -21.78 -17.32 -35.03
CA SER A 505 -22.87 -17.32 -34.05
C SER A 505 -22.39 -17.55 -32.62
N HIS A 506 -23.25 -17.20 -31.66
CA HIS A 506 -23.07 -17.56 -30.25
C HIS A 506 -23.05 -19.08 -30.11
N ALA A 507 -22.20 -19.55 -29.20
CA ALA A 507 -22.22 -20.93 -28.75
C ALA A 507 -22.26 -20.91 -27.22
N ALA A 508 -22.95 -21.86 -26.64
CA ALA A 508 -22.74 -22.21 -25.24
C ALA A 508 -22.04 -23.56 -25.19
N GLY A 509 -21.05 -23.66 -24.30
CA GLY A 509 -20.40 -24.90 -23.93
C GLY A 509 -20.76 -25.25 -22.51
N LEU A 510 -21.40 -26.40 -22.30
CA LEU A 510 -21.66 -26.94 -20.97
C LEU A 510 -20.79 -28.17 -20.76
N LYS A 511 -19.93 -28.10 -19.75
CA LYS A 511 -19.20 -29.28 -19.27
C LYS A 511 -20.16 -30.22 -18.56
N PHE A 512 -20.08 -31.51 -18.84
CA PHE A 512 -20.74 -32.53 -18.05
C PHE A 512 -19.85 -33.76 -17.93
N TYR A 513 -19.88 -34.35 -16.75
CA TYR A 513 -19.18 -35.59 -16.47
C TYR A 513 -20.10 -36.78 -16.76
N CYS A 514 -19.59 -37.80 -17.46
CA CYS A 514 -20.22 -39.10 -17.58
C CYS A 514 -19.51 -40.12 -16.68
N SER A 515 -20.23 -40.56 -15.65
CA SER A 515 -19.88 -41.68 -14.79
C SER A 515 -20.08 -43.01 -15.50
N GLY A 516 -19.27 -43.99 -15.15
CA GLY A 516 -19.42 -45.38 -15.57
C GLY A 516 -18.46 -46.24 -14.77
N TYR A 517 -18.46 -47.54 -15.01
CA TYR A 517 -17.33 -48.37 -14.61
C TYR A 517 -16.13 -47.97 -15.48
N GLY A 518 -15.17 -47.33 -14.84
CA GLY A 518 -14.15 -46.50 -15.46
C GLY A 518 -14.39 -45.04 -15.11
N TYR A 519 -13.56 -44.51 -14.22
CA TYR A 519 -13.32 -43.08 -14.07
C TYR A 519 -11.95 -42.88 -14.70
N SER A 520 -11.73 -41.82 -15.49
CA SER A 520 -10.40 -41.49 -16.02
C SER A 520 -9.83 -40.44 -15.10
N PRO A 521 -8.94 -40.78 -14.16
CA PRO A 521 -8.29 -39.79 -13.32
C PRO A 521 -7.45 -38.80 -14.14
N TRP A 522 -7.18 -39.13 -15.41
CA TRP A 522 -6.51 -38.32 -16.41
C TRP A 522 -7.39 -37.24 -17.03
N ALA A 523 -8.69 -37.13 -16.68
CA ALA A 523 -9.60 -36.13 -17.25
C ALA A 523 -9.79 -34.86 -16.38
N MET A 524 -9.10 -34.75 -15.25
CA MET A 524 -9.17 -33.56 -14.39
C MET A 524 -8.10 -32.52 -14.72
N GLU A 525 -8.49 -31.24 -14.73
CA GLU A 525 -7.54 -30.12 -14.75
C GLU A 525 -6.61 -30.14 -13.51
N LYS A 526 -7.13 -30.61 -12.35
CA LYS A 526 -6.43 -30.68 -11.06
C LYS A 526 -6.93 -31.86 -10.19
N PRO A 527 -6.32 -33.06 -10.24
CA PRO A 527 -6.77 -34.27 -9.54
C PRO A 527 -6.70 -34.21 -8.00
N ASP A 528 -6.18 -33.10 -7.45
CA ASP A 528 -6.02 -32.80 -6.04
C ASP A 528 -7.11 -31.87 -5.47
N LYS A 529 -8.12 -31.47 -6.25
CA LYS A 529 -9.20 -30.57 -5.84
C LYS A 529 -10.56 -31.27 -5.64
N ILE A 530 -11.32 -30.83 -4.63
CA ILE A 530 -12.73 -31.17 -4.38
C ILE A 530 -13.58 -29.94 -4.71
N GLU A 531 -14.67 -30.12 -5.45
CA GLU A 531 -15.68 -29.08 -5.63
C GLU A 531 -16.72 -29.15 -4.51
N LEU A 532 -16.98 -28.00 -3.87
CA LEU A 532 -17.97 -27.85 -2.81
C LEU A 532 -19.02 -26.82 -3.21
N SER A 533 -20.29 -27.08 -2.87
CA SER A 533 -21.38 -26.12 -3.06
C SER A 533 -22.39 -26.17 -1.91
N LEU A 534 -23.09 -25.06 -1.72
CA LEU A 534 -24.09 -24.85 -0.67
C LEU A 534 -25.46 -24.53 -1.31
N ASP A 535 -26.55 -24.80 -0.61
CA ASP A 535 -27.92 -24.58 -1.10
C ASP A 535 -28.38 -23.11 -1.03
N LYS A 536 -27.81 -22.30 -0.11
CA LYS A 536 -28.07 -20.86 0.03
C LYS A 536 -26.77 -20.05 0.14
N ARG A 537 -26.90 -18.75 -0.17
CA ARG A 537 -25.80 -17.77 -0.04
C ARG A 537 -25.60 -17.26 1.39
N TYR A 538 -26.69 -17.09 2.16
CA TYR A 538 -26.67 -16.65 3.55
C TYR A 538 -27.59 -17.53 4.39
N TYR A 539 -27.19 -17.76 5.64
CA TYR A 539 -27.94 -18.54 6.61
C TYR A 539 -28.22 -17.71 7.85
N LYS A 540 -29.34 -18.00 8.51
CA LYS A 540 -29.65 -17.50 9.84
C LYS A 540 -29.29 -18.55 10.88
N GLU A 541 -29.10 -18.12 12.13
CA GLU A 541 -28.95 -19.05 13.24
C GLU A 541 -30.15 -20.01 13.31
N GLY A 542 -29.88 -21.31 13.46
CA GLY A 542 -30.89 -22.37 13.44
C GLY A 542 -31.17 -22.97 12.06
N ASP A 543 -30.68 -22.37 10.96
CA ASP A 543 -30.75 -22.99 9.64
C ASP A 543 -29.89 -24.27 9.56
N THR A 544 -30.18 -25.14 8.59
CA THR A 544 -29.31 -26.26 8.20
C THR A 544 -28.83 -26.04 6.77
N ALA A 545 -27.53 -25.82 6.60
CA ALA A 545 -26.89 -25.72 5.30
C ALA A 545 -26.62 -27.12 4.73
N LYS A 546 -26.83 -27.30 3.43
CA LYS A 546 -26.57 -28.56 2.71
C LYS A 546 -25.29 -28.42 1.90
N LEU A 547 -24.23 -29.13 2.32
CA LEU A 547 -22.95 -29.15 1.62
C LEU A 547 -22.91 -30.33 0.65
N LEU A 548 -22.83 -30.05 -0.65
CA LEU A 548 -22.56 -31.04 -1.67
C LEU A 548 -21.04 -31.19 -1.88
N ILE A 549 -20.54 -32.40 -1.74
CA ILE A 549 -19.13 -32.76 -1.94
C ILE A 549 -18.98 -33.50 -3.26
N LYS A 550 -18.14 -33.01 -4.17
CA LYS A 550 -17.75 -33.72 -5.40
C LYS A 550 -16.26 -34.05 -5.36
N SER A 551 -15.95 -35.33 -5.12
CA SER A 551 -14.59 -35.85 -4.95
C SER A 551 -14.10 -36.55 -6.23
N PRO A 552 -12.80 -36.42 -6.58
CA PRO A 552 -12.22 -37.11 -7.72
C PRO A 552 -12.08 -38.62 -7.54
N PHE A 553 -12.16 -39.10 -6.29
CA PHE A 553 -12.11 -40.50 -5.97
C PHE A 553 -12.91 -40.82 -4.70
N LYS A 554 -13.30 -42.08 -4.58
CA LYS A 554 -13.89 -42.66 -3.37
C LYS A 554 -12.81 -42.82 -2.29
N GLY A 555 -13.22 -42.76 -1.03
CA GLY A 555 -12.31 -42.97 0.08
C GLY A 555 -12.73 -42.22 1.33
N LYS A 556 -11.81 -42.15 2.28
CA LYS A 556 -12.10 -41.58 3.58
C LYS A 556 -11.98 -40.07 3.55
N ALA A 557 -12.96 -39.36 4.09
CA ALA A 557 -12.98 -37.90 4.09
C ALA A 557 -13.01 -37.31 5.50
N LEU A 558 -12.19 -36.28 5.73
CA LEU A 558 -12.24 -35.43 6.91
C LEU A 558 -12.93 -34.11 6.56
N VAL A 559 -14.07 -33.85 7.19
CA VAL A 559 -14.81 -32.59 7.12
C VAL A 559 -14.48 -31.77 8.36
N VAL A 560 -14.08 -30.52 8.16
CA VAL A 560 -13.72 -29.59 9.24
C VAL A 560 -14.46 -28.27 9.06
N ILE A 561 -15.22 -27.89 10.08
CA ILE A 561 -15.83 -26.56 10.19
C ILE A 561 -14.92 -25.71 11.06
N SER A 562 -14.47 -24.58 10.53
CA SER A 562 -13.47 -23.73 11.17
C SER A 562 -13.71 -22.24 11.03
N LYS A 563 -13.20 -21.50 12.00
CA LYS A 563 -13.17 -20.03 12.07
C LYS A 563 -11.72 -19.57 12.22
N ASP A 564 -11.38 -19.02 13.39
CA ASP A 564 -10.02 -18.86 13.91
C ASP A 564 -9.46 -20.14 14.53
N LYS A 565 -10.32 -21.13 14.79
CA LYS A 565 -9.97 -22.46 15.28
C LYS A 565 -10.90 -23.50 14.68
N VAL A 566 -10.60 -24.78 14.92
CA VAL A 566 -11.48 -25.89 14.57
C VAL A 566 -12.68 -25.88 15.51
N LEU A 567 -13.88 -25.71 14.94
CA LEU A 567 -15.15 -25.75 15.69
C LEU A 567 -15.72 -27.17 15.75
N SER A 568 -15.61 -27.90 14.63
CA SER A 568 -16.10 -29.28 14.54
C SER A 568 -15.31 -30.08 13.51
N THR A 569 -15.16 -31.37 13.78
CA THR A 569 -14.56 -32.34 12.85
C THR A 569 -15.48 -33.54 12.70
N LYS A 570 -15.57 -34.07 11.48
CA LYS A 570 -16.32 -35.29 11.19
C LYS A 570 -15.61 -36.08 10.11
N THR A 571 -15.39 -37.36 10.38
CA THR A 571 -14.88 -38.28 9.36
C THR A 571 -16.05 -39.03 8.73
N ILE A 572 -16.09 -39.08 7.41
CA ILE A 572 -17.09 -39.81 6.63
C ILE A 572 -16.41 -40.73 5.62
N GLU A 573 -17.06 -41.82 5.25
CA GLU A 573 -16.64 -42.67 4.15
C GLU A 573 -17.38 -42.22 2.89
N LEU A 574 -16.65 -41.78 1.86
CA LEU A 574 -17.23 -41.46 0.56
C LEU A 574 -17.30 -42.73 -0.27
N THR A 575 -18.47 -43.38 -0.24
CA THR A 575 -18.75 -44.55 -1.09
C THR A 575 -19.05 -44.14 -2.52
N GLU A 576 -19.40 -42.89 -2.77
CA GLU A 576 -19.65 -42.32 -4.09
C GLU A 576 -18.78 -41.07 -4.34
N LEU A 577 -18.60 -40.73 -5.62
CA LEU A 577 -17.85 -39.53 -6.01
C LEU A 577 -18.59 -38.23 -5.68
N THR A 578 -19.89 -38.31 -5.36
CA THR A 578 -20.70 -37.17 -4.96
C THR A 578 -21.56 -37.52 -3.75
N GLN A 579 -21.54 -36.69 -2.71
CA GLN A 579 -22.29 -36.92 -1.47
C GLN A 579 -22.70 -35.60 -0.81
N GLU A 580 -23.93 -35.51 -0.31
CA GLU A 580 -24.43 -34.36 0.46
C GLU A 580 -24.30 -34.60 1.97
N ILE A 581 -23.90 -33.57 2.72
CA ILE A 581 -23.89 -33.59 4.19
C ILE A 581 -24.56 -32.34 4.79
N PRO A 582 -25.33 -32.48 5.88
CA PRO A 582 -25.93 -31.34 6.57
C PRO A 582 -24.92 -30.65 7.52
N ILE A 583 -25.03 -29.32 7.61
CA ILE A 583 -24.29 -28.46 8.54
C ILE A 583 -25.31 -27.62 9.32
N ASN A 584 -25.40 -27.84 10.62
CA ASN A 584 -26.28 -27.05 11.49
C ASN A 584 -25.64 -25.70 11.81
N ILE A 585 -26.35 -24.61 11.57
CA ILE A 585 -25.85 -23.24 11.73
C ILE A 585 -26.11 -22.75 13.15
N THR A 586 -25.06 -22.34 13.85
CA THR A 586 -25.11 -21.81 15.23
C THR A 586 -24.66 -20.34 15.28
N GLY A 587 -25.05 -19.57 16.30
CA GLY A 587 -24.66 -18.16 16.44
C GLY A 587 -23.15 -17.89 16.39
N ASP A 588 -22.33 -18.82 16.89
CA ASP A 588 -20.85 -18.71 16.86
C ASP A 588 -20.25 -18.65 15.44
N PHE A 589 -21.03 -19.01 14.42
CA PHE A 589 -20.57 -18.98 13.03
C PHE A 589 -20.51 -17.55 12.46
N SER A 590 -21.05 -16.56 13.17
CA SER A 590 -21.03 -15.17 12.69
C SER A 590 -19.60 -14.57 12.66
N PRO A 591 -19.24 -13.80 11.61
CA PRO A 591 -20.02 -13.52 10.39
C PRO A 591 -19.95 -14.61 9.32
N ASN A 592 -18.93 -15.48 9.36
CA ASN A 592 -18.85 -16.66 8.50
C ASN A 592 -17.94 -17.76 9.08
N VAL A 593 -18.16 -19.01 8.68
CA VAL A 593 -17.22 -20.11 8.91
C VAL A 593 -16.75 -20.69 7.60
N TYR A 594 -15.68 -21.48 7.63
CA TYR A 594 -15.22 -22.26 6.49
C TYR A 594 -15.51 -23.73 6.73
N CYS A 595 -16.01 -24.40 5.69
CA CYS A 595 -16.10 -25.85 5.66
C CYS A 595 -15.03 -26.37 4.70
N SER A 596 -14.05 -27.09 5.24
CA SER A 596 -13.02 -27.77 4.45
C SER A 596 -13.22 -29.28 4.46
N VAL A 597 -12.97 -29.91 3.32
CA VAL A 597 -13.07 -31.36 3.12
C VAL A 597 -11.75 -31.85 2.56
N THR A 598 -11.19 -32.90 3.16
CA THR A 598 -10.02 -33.61 2.61
C THR A 598 -10.38 -35.08 2.41
N VAL A 599 -10.22 -35.60 1.20
CA VAL A 599 -10.49 -37.00 0.87
C VAL A 599 -9.17 -37.71 0.58
N ILE A 600 -8.97 -38.88 1.15
CA ILE A 600 -7.81 -39.73 0.93
C ILE A 600 -8.24 -41.09 0.39
N ARG A 601 -7.39 -41.71 -0.44
CA ARG A 601 -7.61 -43.05 -1.00
C ARG A 601 -6.37 -43.95 -0.79
N PRO A 602 -6.55 -45.28 -0.73
CA PRO A 602 -5.45 -46.21 -0.52
C PRO A 602 -4.39 -46.13 -1.62
N LEU A 603 -3.13 -46.38 -1.23
CA LEU A 603 -2.02 -46.55 -2.17
C LEU A 603 -2.19 -47.89 -2.92
N MET A 604 -2.46 -47.84 -4.23
CA MET A 604 -2.58 -49.01 -5.10
C MET A 604 -1.49 -49.00 -6.17
N LYS A 605 -0.90 -50.16 -6.45
CA LYS A 605 0.06 -50.34 -7.54
C LYS A 605 -0.67 -50.16 -8.88
N SER A 606 -0.38 -49.08 -9.60
CA SER A 606 -1.02 -48.67 -10.85
C SER A 606 0.06 -48.14 -11.79
N ASP A 607 -0.07 -48.37 -13.10
CA ASP A 607 0.88 -47.90 -14.12
C ASP A 607 0.87 -46.36 -14.27
N GLU A 608 -0.14 -45.67 -13.73
CA GLU A 608 -0.26 -44.22 -13.73
C GLU A 608 -0.47 -43.66 -12.31
N TRP A 609 0.42 -42.76 -11.89
CA TRP A 609 0.40 -42.09 -10.59
C TRP A 609 -0.62 -40.96 -10.55
N ILE A 610 -1.60 -41.07 -9.67
CA ILE A 610 -2.73 -40.13 -9.54
C ILE A 610 -2.79 -39.67 -8.07
N ALA A 611 -3.21 -38.42 -7.84
CA ALA A 611 -3.29 -37.85 -6.49
C ALA A 611 -3.98 -38.81 -5.47
N HIS A 612 -3.31 -39.05 -4.34
CA HIS A 612 -3.84 -39.86 -3.23
C HIS A 612 -4.68 -39.03 -2.23
N ARG A 613 -4.70 -37.71 -2.42
CA ARG A 613 -5.44 -36.74 -1.62
C ARG A 613 -6.14 -35.73 -2.53
N ALA A 614 -7.40 -35.41 -2.23
CA ALA A 614 -8.12 -34.27 -2.77
C ALA A 614 -8.57 -33.30 -1.65
N TYR A 615 -8.60 -31.99 -1.91
CA TYR A 615 -8.97 -30.95 -0.94
C TYR A 615 -9.95 -29.92 -1.51
N GLY A 616 -10.90 -29.46 -0.70
CA GLY A 616 -11.79 -28.35 -1.03
C GLY A 616 -12.17 -27.55 0.21
N ILE A 617 -12.45 -26.25 0.04
CA ILE A 617 -12.90 -25.35 1.10
C ILE A 617 -13.91 -24.33 0.56
N ILE A 618 -14.94 -24.03 1.35
CA ILE A 618 -16.00 -23.05 0.99
C ILE A 618 -16.43 -22.23 2.23
N PRO A 619 -16.66 -20.91 2.10
CA PRO A 619 -17.24 -20.11 3.18
C PRO A 619 -18.76 -20.34 3.30
N VAL A 620 -19.24 -20.43 4.54
CA VAL A 620 -20.66 -20.43 4.92
C VAL A 620 -20.96 -19.06 5.56
N MET A 621 -21.74 -18.22 4.88
CA MET A 621 -22.00 -16.84 5.30
C MET A 621 -23.24 -16.74 6.20
N ILE A 622 -23.15 -15.94 7.27
CA ILE A 622 -24.26 -15.70 8.21
C ILE A 622 -24.87 -14.32 7.96
N ASP A 623 -26.19 -14.24 7.97
CA ASP A 623 -26.94 -12.97 7.87
C ASP A 623 -26.85 -12.19 9.18
N ASN A 624 -26.18 -11.04 9.16
CA ASN A 624 -25.99 -10.14 10.30
C ASN A 624 -26.77 -8.83 10.14
N SER A 625 -27.76 -8.78 9.25
CA SER A 625 -28.54 -7.56 8.98
C SER A 625 -29.28 -6.99 10.19
N SER A 626 -29.52 -7.80 11.24
CA SER A 626 -30.07 -7.36 12.53
C SER A 626 -29.21 -6.31 13.23
N HIS A 627 -27.90 -6.28 12.96
CA HIS A 627 -26.95 -5.33 13.55
C HIS A 627 -26.76 -4.05 12.71
N LYS A 628 -27.56 -3.83 11.67
CA LYS A 628 -27.59 -2.56 10.94
C LYS A 628 -28.47 -1.55 11.66
N LEU A 629 -27.94 -0.35 11.88
CA LEU A 629 -28.74 0.82 12.24
C LEU A 629 -29.27 1.51 10.98
N ASN A 630 -30.31 2.31 11.14
CA ASN A 630 -30.86 3.20 10.12
C ASN A 630 -30.66 4.65 10.57
N ILE A 631 -30.03 5.47 9.73
CA ILE A 631 -29.77 6.89 10.01
C ILE A 631 -30.61 7.73 9.07
N SER A 632 -31.34 8.71 9.61
CA SER A 632 -31.99 9.77 8.83
C SER A 632 -31.29 11.09 9.10
N ILE A 633 -30.94 11.81 8.04
CA ILE A 633 -30.29 13.13 8.11
C ILE A 633 -31.29 14.19 7.65
N ASP A 634 -31.50 15.22 8.46
CA ASP A 634 -32.31 16.40 8.13
C ASP A 634 -31.39 17.64 8.14
N ALA A 635 -31.13 18.17 6.95
CA ALA A 635 -30.27 19.31 6.67
C ALA A 635 -30.77 20.06 5.42
N PRO A 636 -30.50 21.37 5.29
CA PRO A 636 -30.88 22.12 4.09
C PRO A 636 -30.08 21.66 2.86
N GLU A 637 -30.73 21.60 1.70
CA GLU A 637 -30.10 21.22 0.41
C GLU A 637 -29.18 22.32 -0.16
N GLU A 638 -29.44 23.60 0.19
CA GLU A 638 -28.69 24.76 -0.29
C GLU A 638 -28.43 25.76 0.85
N VAL A 639 -27.20 26.27 0.95
CA VAL A 639 -26.76 27.27 1.95
C VAL A 639 -25.84 28.30 1.33
N LYS A 640 -25.68 29.48 1.95
CA LYS A 640 -24.73 30.49 1.49
C LYS A 640 -23.37 30.36 2.18
N PRO A 641 -22.28 30.82 1.53
CA PRO A 641 -21.00 30.96 2.21
C PRO A 641 -21.15 31.86 3.46
N ASN A 642 -20.41 31.55 4.53
CA ASN A 642 -20.46 32.27 5.83
C ASN A 642 -21.73 32.09 6.67
N ASP A 643 -22.76 31.37 6.20
CA ASP A 643 -23.95 31.03 7.00
C ASP A 643 -23.66 29.89 8.01
N ASN A 644 -24.57 29.72 8.98
CA ASN A 644 -24.57 28.56 9.87
C ASN A 644 -25.50 27.48 9.31
N ILE A 645 -25.07 26.23 9.32
CA ILE A 645 -25.89 25.06 9.00
C ILE A 645 -26.22 24.27 10.27
N LYS A 646 -27.47 23.83 10.38
CA LYS A 646 -27.95 22.94 11.43
C LYS A 646 -28.28 21.58 10.82
N ILE A 647 -27.76 20.51 11.41
CA ILE A 647 -27.91 19.12 10.96
C ILE A 647 -28.58 18.34 12.09
N ASN A 648 -29.77 17.80 11.83
CA ASN A 648 -30.47 16.90 12.75
C ASN A 648 -30.30 15.46 12.27
N VAL A 649 -30.02 14.56 13.21
CA VAL A 649 -29.80 13.13 12.93
C VAL A 649 -30.74 12.30 13.80
N GLU A 650 -31.42 11.32 13.21
CA GLU A 650 -32.21 10.31 13.92
C GLU A 650 -31.63 8.91 13.65
N VAL A 651 -31.48 8.11 14.70
CA VAL A 651 -30.93 6.74 14.65
C VAL A 651 -31.95 5.72 15.14
N LYS A 652 -32.21 4.70 14.32
CA LYS A 652 -33.09 3.57 14.62
C LYS A 652 -32.37 2.24 14.44
N ASP A 653 -32.81 1.21 15.14
CA ASP A 653 -32.36 -0.16 14.90
C ASP A 653 -33.02 -0.80 13.67
N SER A 654 -32.65 -2.05 13.39
CA SER A 654 -33.20 -2.85 12.28
C SER A 654 -34.69 -3.17 12.41
N SER A 655 -35.27 -3.04 13.62
CA SER A 655 -36.70 -3.21 13.89
C SER A 655 -37.48 -1.88 13.82
N GLY A 656 -36.79 -0.76 13.61
CA GLY A 656 -37.38 0.58 13.52
C GLY A 656 -37.53 1.31 14.86
N MET A 657 -36.98 0.76 15.95
CA MET A 657 -37.01 1.39 17.28
C MET A 657 -35.87 2.39 17.43
N ASN A 658 -36.12 3.49 18.15
CA ASN A 658 -35.08 4.50 18.42
C ASN A 658 -33.94 3.89 19.23
N LYS A 659 -32.70 4.23 18.86
CA LYS A 659 -31.50 3.64 19.43
C LYS A 659 -30.49 4.70 19.81
N GLU A 660 -29.94 4.60 21.02
CA GLU A 660 -28.83 5.44 21.45
C GLU A 660 -27.53 5.02 20.75
N ALA A 661 -26.81 5.98 20.18
CA ALA A 661 -25.55 5.78 19.47
C ALA A 661 -24.62 6.99 19.60
N GLU A 662 -23.32 6.73 19.47
CA GLU A 662 -22.30 7.76 19.25
C GLU A 662 -22.10 8.00 17.75
N LEU A 663 -22.12 9.27 17.37
CA LEU A 663 -22.00 9.74 16.00
C LEU A 663 -20.64 10.43 15.77
N SER A 664 -20.12 10.31 14.55
CA SER A 664 -19.22 11.33 13.99
C SER A 664 -19.85 11.95 12.76
N ILE A 665 -19.71 13.26 12.63
CA ILE A 665 -20.23 14.05 11.51
C ILE A 665 -19.06 14.78 10.85
N ALA A 666 -18.83 14.54 9.56
CA ALA A 666 -17.89 15.28 8.73
C ALA A 666 -18.64 16.06 7.65
N LEU A 667 -18.21 17.28 7.36
CA LEU A 667 -18.65 18.06 6.21
C LEU A 667 -17.42 18.34 5.36
N VAL A 668 -17.33 17.70 4.18
CA VAL A 668 -16.14 17.80 3.34
C VAL A 668 -16.51 18.17 1.92
N ASP A 669 -15.73 19.06 1.32
CA ASP A 669 -15.85 19.39 -0.11
C ASP A 669 -15.69 18.14 -0.97
N GLU A 670 -16.68 17.90 -1.84
CA GLU A 670 -16.72 16.75 -2.73
C GLU A 670 -15.52 16.73 -3.68
N GLY A 671 -15.00 17.89 -4.07
CA GLY A 671 -13.78 18.04 -4.85
C GLY A 671 -12.52 17.55 -4.13
N ILE A 672 -12.55 17.39 -2.80
CA ILE A 672 -11.49 16.74 -2.02
C ILE A 672 -11.71 15.23 -1.96
N LEU A 673 -12.95 14.80 -1.70
CA LEU A 673 -13.29 13.38 -1.58
C LEU A 673 -13.04 12.63 -2.89
N GLN A 674 -13.38 13.25 -4.02
CA GLN A 674 -13.16 12.72 -5.38
C GLN A 674 -11.69 12.38 -5.67
N LEU A 675 -10.73 13.14 -5.15
CA LEU A 675 -9.30 12.91 -5.40
C LEU A 675 -8.81 11.54 -4.92
N THR A 676 -9.48 10.97 -3.91
CA THR A 676 -9.12 9.68 -3.32
C THR A 676 -10.21 8.64 -3.45
N ASN A 677 -11.30 8.93 -4.16
CA ASN A 677 -12.54 8.16 -4.16
C ASN A 677 -12.98 7.81 -2.73
N PHE A 678 -12.97 8.82 -1.85
CA PHE A 678 -13.27 8.61 -0.44
C PHE A 678 -14.76 8.36 -0.23
N TYR A 679 -15.08 7.21 0.37
CA TYR A 679 -16.44 6.83 0.73
C TYR A 679 -16.70 7.11 2.20
N THR A 680 -17.97 7.38 2.54
CA THR A 680 -18.45 7.40 3.92
C THR A 680 -18.02 6.09 4.64
N PRO A 681 -17.25 6.16 5.74
CA PRO A 681 -16.73 4.97 6.43
C PRO A 681 -17.84 4.03 6.91
N ASP A 682 -17.69 2.72 6.69
CA ASP A 682 -18.70 1.70 7.00
C ASP A 682 -18.24 0.72 8.11
N PRO A 683 -18.55 1.00 9.38
CA PRO A 683 -18.22 0.10 10.46
C PRO A 683 -18.99 -1.23 10.41
N PHE A 684 -20.19 -1.27 9.82
CA PHE A 684 -20.95 -2.52 9.72
C PHE A 684 -20.23 -3.52 8.83
N GLU A 685 -19.81 -3.09 7.63
CA GLU A 685 -19.01 -3.90 6.73
C GLU A 685 -17.63 -4.25 7.34
N PHE A 686 -17.11 -3.40 8.23
CA PHE A 686 -15.87 -3.69 8.98
C PHE A 686 -16.00 -4.76 10.07
N PHE A 687 -17.11 -4.86 10.80
CA PHE A 687 -17.24 -5.88 11.85
C PHE A 687 -17.90 -7.16 11.36
N TYR A 688 -18.90 -7.05 10.48
CA TYR A 688 -19.72 -8.18 10.00
C TYR A 688 -19.49 -8.60 8.54
N GLY A 689 -18.58 -7.93 7.82
CA GLY A 689 -18.12 -8.39 6.50
C GLY A 689 -17.35 -9.72 6.57
N LYS A 690 -17.11 -10.32 5.40
CA LYS A 690 -16.44 -11.64 5.28
C LYS A 690 -15.05 -11.66 5.92
N ARG A 691 -14.81 -12.70 6.73
CA ARG A 691 -13.54 -12.99 7.39
C ARG A 691 -12.76 -14.08 6.65
N ALA A 692 -11.44 -13.97 6.67
CA ALA A 692 -10.52 -14.90 6.03
C ALA A 692 -10.47 -16.26 6.74
N ASN A 693 -10.06 -17.31 6.03
CA ASN A 693 -9.73 -18.58 6.65
C ASN A 693 -8.42 -18.43 7.44
N SER A 694 -8.45 -18.74 8.73
CA SER A 694 -7.25 -18.70 9.59
C SER A 694 -6.60 -20.08 9.76
N LEU A 695 -7.21 -21.15 9.23
CA LEU A 695 -6.76 -22.53 9.42
C LEU A 695 -5.93 -23.00 8.22
N SER A 696 -4.63 -23.14 8.41
CA SER A 696 -3.73 -23.70 7.39
C SER A 696 -3.73 -25.22 7.42
N THR A 697 -3.75 -25.86 6.25
CA THR A 697 -3.72 -27.31 6.10
C THR A 697 -2.33 -27.77 5.66
N TYR A 698 -1.82 -28.82 6.29
CA TYR A 698 -0.52 -29.41 6.00
C TYR A 698 -0.65 -30.91 5.87
N ASP A 699 0.06 -31.53 4.93
CA ASP A 699 0.03 -32.98 4.79
C ASP A 699 1.26 -33.54 4.06
N ILE A 700 1.49 -34.84 4.23
CA ILE A 700 2.60 -35.55 3.58
C ILE A 700 2.22 -36.23 2.26
N TYR A 701 0.95 -36.14 1.81
CA TYR A 701 0.48 -36.91 0.65
C TYR A 701 1.11 -36.44 -0.67
N SER A 702 1.59 -35.20 -0.73
CA SER A 702 2.38 -34.66 -1.85
C SER A 702 3.82 -35.18 -1.89
N LEU A 703 4.33 -35.75 -0.78
CA LEU A 703 5.69 -36.27 -0.66
C LEU A 703 5.80 -37.77 -1.00
N LEU A 704 4.68 -38.44 -1.29
CA LEU A 704 4.68 -39.84 -1.68
C LEU A 704 5.49 -40.02 -2.98
N LEU A 705 6.48 -40.92 -2.95
CA LEU A 705 7.35 -41.21 -4.09
C LEU A 705 6.62 -42.18 -5.05
N PRO A 706 6.49 -41.84 -6.35
CA PRO A 706 6.03 -42.77 -7.37
C PRO A 706 7.05 -43.88 -7.65
N ASP A 707 6.58 -45.03 -8.12
CA ASP A 707 7.43 -46.03 -8.80
C ASP A 707 7.87 -45.43 -10.15
N PHE A 708 9.00 -44.69 -10.12
CA PHE A 708 9.83 -44.09 -11.17
C PHE A 708 9.78 -42.56 -11.43
N GLU A 709 11.01 -42.09 -11.70
CA GLU A 709 11.63 -40.76 -11.88
C GLU A 709 10.93 -39.49 -11.36
N GLN A 710 11.48 -38.98 -10.26
CA GLN A 710 11.33 -37.61 -9.79
C GLN A 710 12.69 -36.92 -9.77
N GLU A 711 12.80 -35.74 -10.38
CA GLU A 711 13.76 -34.72 -9.95
C GLU A 711 13.05 -33.43 -9.49
N LYS A 712 13.75 -32.75 -8.57
CA LYS A 712 13.23 -32.02 -7.42
C LYS A 712 12.34 -30.81 -7.75
N ILE A 713 11.24 -30.73 -7.00
CA ILE A 713 10.32 -29.60 -6.86
C ILE A 713 10.95 -28.56 -5.94
N GLY A 714 11.08 -27.33 -6.43
CA GLY A 714 11.42 -26.15 -5.64
C GLY A 714 10.36 -25.09 -5.86
N SER A 715 9.70 -24.68 -4.77
CA SER A 715 8.80 -23.53 -4.76
C SER A 715 9.62 -22.25 -4.71
N ASP A 716 9.68 -21.52 -5.82
CA ASP A 716 10.04 -20.10 -5.79
C ASP A 716 8.81 -19.30 -6.20
N SER A 717 8.16 -18.75 -5.18
CA SER A 717 7.28 -17.60 -5.29
C SER A 717 8.03 -16.53 -6.07
N THR A 718 7.59 -16.22 -7.29
CA THR A 718 8.00 -15.00 -7.97
C THR A 718 7.73 -13.82 -7.04
N PRO A 719 8.74 -13.04 -6.63
CA PRO A 719 8.48 -11.67 -6.22
C PRO A 719 7.84 -11.02 -7.44
N SER A 720 6.58 -10.60 -7.28
CA SER A 720 6.01 -9.60 -8.17
C SER A 720 6.99 -8.44 -8.20
N ALA A 721 7.76 -8.33 -9.28
CA ALA A 721 8.56 -7.16 -9.58
C ALA A 721 7.60 -6.09 -10.08
N ASP A 722 6.75 -5.63 -9.17
CA ASP A 722 6.09 -4.35 -9.31
C ASP A 722 7.18 -3.30 -9.06
N LYS A 723 8.01 -3.06 -10.08
CA LYS A 723 8.70 -1.78 -10.24
C LYS A 723 7.61 -0.77 -10.60
N LEU A 724 6.80 -0.42 -9.60
CA LEU A 724 6.21 0.89 -9.49
C LEU A 724 7.36 1.87 -9.71
N LYS A 725 7.41 2.42 -10.92
CA LYS A 725 8.19 3.61 -11.24
C LYS A 725 7.71 4.67 -10.26
N ARG A 726 8.42 4.79 -9.13
CA ARG A 726 8.26 5.94 -8.24
C ARG A 726 8.43 7.18 -9.12
N PRO A 727 7.48 8.13 -9.12
CA PRO A 727 7.69 9.39 -9.81
C PRO A 727 9.00 9.96 -9.27
N LYS A 728 9.91 10.34 -10.18
CA LYS A 728 11.12 11.06 -9.82
C LYS A 728 10.68 12.28 -9.01
N PHE A 729 11.04 12.29 -7.73
CA PHE A 729 10.92 13.45 -6.87
C PHE A 729 11.78 14.55 -7.51
N ASP A 730 11.14 15.55 -8.12
CA ASP A 730 11.80 16.71 -8.69
C ASP A 730 12.07 17.72 -7.56
N PRO A 731 13.32 17.91 -7.12
CA PRO A 731 13.68 18.84 -6.04
C PRO A 731 13.62 20.31 -6.47
N ARG A 732 13.10 20.64 -7.66
CA ARG A 732 13.01 22.02 -8.15
C ARG A 732 11.96 22.90 -7.45
N LYS A 733 11.32 22.45 -6.38
CA LYS A 733 10.53 23.34 -5.51
C LYS A 733 11.40 23.94 -4.41
N HIS A 734 12.28 24.87 -4.78
CA HIS A 734 12.77 25.82 -3.80
C HIS A 734 11.65 26.78 -3.40
N LEU A 735 11.47 26.84 -2.08
CA LEU A 735 10.55 27.66 -1.33
C LEU A 735 10.63 29.13 -1.76
N ASN A 736 9.46 29.69 -2.03
CA ASN A 736 9.28 31.13 -2.11
C ASN A 736 9.49 31.73 -0.70
N PRO A 737 10.37 32.72 -0.49
CA PRO A 737 10.49 33.42 0.80
C PRO A 737 9.18 34.12 1.21
N ILE A 738 8.25 34.26 0.27
CA ILE A 738 6.90 34.78 0.48
C ILE A 738 5.91 33.60 0.36
N THR A 739 5.58 32.98 1.49
CA THR A 739 4.51 31.96 1.55
C THR A 739 3.13 32.64 1.66
N VAL A 740 2.19 32.16 0.84
CA VAL A 740 0.77 32.53 0.89
C VAL A 740 -0.05 31.25 0.82
N LYS A 741 -0.72 30.88 1.92
CA LYS A 741 -1.71 29.78 1.94
C LYS A 741 -2.96 30.25 1.20
N ARG A 742 -3.15 29.81 -0.04
CA ARG A 742 -4.10 30.41 -1.02
C ARG A 742 -5.56 30.01 -0.85
N VAL A 743 -5.83 28.76 -0.47
CA VAL A 743 -7.18 28.20 -0.39
C VAL A 743 -7.22 27.30 0.84
N LYS A 744 -8.09 27.57 1.80
CA LYS A 744 -8.34 26.64 2.92
C LYS A 744 -9.26 25.53 2.41
N PRO A 745 -8.85 24.25 2.45
CA PRO A 745 -9.76 23.15 2.12
C PRO A 745 -10.98 23.19 3.03
N PHE A 746 -12.18 22.95 2.48
CA PHE A 746 -13.38 22.85 3.29
C PHE A 746 -13.46 21.44 3.87
N ALA A 747 -13.16 21.33 5.15
CA ALA A 747 -13.39 20.14 5.95
C ALA A 747 -13.75 20.58 7.37
N LEU A 748 -14.92 20.19 7.84
CA LEU A 748 -15.37 20.41 9.23
C LEU A 748 -15.68 19.05 9.85
N TRP A 749 -15.33 18.89 11.12
CA TRP A 749 -15.40 17.62 11.81
C TRP A 749 -15.99 17.76 13.21
N LYS A 750 -16.90 16.86 13.57
CA LYS A 750 -17.36 16.62 14.93
C LYS A 750 -17.29 15.12 15.22
N GLY A 751 -16.19 14.69 15.83
CA GLY A 751 -15.86 13.28 15.98
C GLY A 751 -16.63 12.51 17.06
N SER A 752 -17.27 13.21 18.01
CA SER A 752 -18.11 12.59 19.03
C SER A 752 -19.35 13.44 19.28
N LEU A 753 -20.52 12.83 19.09
CA LEU A 753 -21.82 13.38 19.40
C LEU A 753 -22.74 12.21 19.78
N VAL A 754 -23.24 12.17 21.01
CA VAL A 754 -24.14 11.11 21.47
C VAL A 754 -25.58 11.53 21.24
N THR A 755 -26.41 10.63 20.72
CA THR A 755 -27.85 10.85 20.61
C THR A 755 -28.53 10.87 21.98
N ASP A 756 -29.64 11.58 22.10
CA ASP A 756 -30.49 11.48 23.29
C ASP A 756 -31.18 10.10 23.41
N THR A 757 -31.95 9.91 24.48
CA THR A 757 -32.71 8.68 24.73
C THR A 757 -33.80 8.39 23.70
N SER A 758 -34.10 9.35 22.81
CA SER A 758 -35.00 9.19 21.67
C SER A 758 -34.25 8.89 20.36
N GLY A 759 -32.94 8.67 20.42
CA GLY A 759 -32.10 8.39 19.25
C GLY A 759 -31.82 9.61 18.37
N LYS A 760 -31.95 10.83 18.90
CA LYS A 760 -31.78 12.08 18.13
C LYS A 760 -30.55 12.88 18.54
N ALA A 761 -29.91 13.54 17.59
CA ALA A 761 -28.79 14.45 17.84
C ALA A 761 -28.82 15.65 16.89
N THR A 762 -28.25 16.77 17.33
CA THR A 762 -28.12 18.00 16.51
C THR A 762 -26.67 18.49 16.51
N ALA A 763 -26.18 18.89 15.34
CA ALA A 763 -24.90 19.56 15.18
C ALA A 763 -25.07 20.88 14.40
N GLU A 764 -24.29 21.89 14.78
CA GLU A 764 -24.26 23.19 14.11
C GLU A 764 -22.83 23.49 13.66
N PHE A 765 -22.68 23.97 12.42
CA PHE A 765 -21.41 24.32 11.82
C PHE A 765 -21.48 25.68 11.14
N LYS A 766 -20.37 26.44 11.15
CA LYS A 766 -20.23 27.66 10.37
C LYS A 766 -19.54 27.36 9.04
N ILE A 767 -20.23 27.63 7.94
CA ILE A 767 -19.73 27.44 6.58
C ILE A 767 -18.66 28.52 6.30
N PRO A 768 -17.41 28.20 5.95
CA PRO A 768 -16.42 29.19 5.51
C PRO A 768 -16.81 29.85 4.17
N GLU A 769 -16.02 30.83 3.73
CA GLU A 769 -16.10 31.40 2.38
C GLU A 769 -15.70 30.34 1.34
N PHE A 770 -16.67 29.56 0.87
CA PHE A 770 -16.53 28.43 -0.03
C PHE A 770 -17.71 28.36 -0.99
N THR A 771 -17.49 27.85 -2.19
CA THR A 771 -18.53 27.62 -3.19
C THR A 771 -18.30 26.25 -3.83
N GLY A 772 -19.33 25.41 -3.83
CA GLY A 772 -19.23 24.02 -4.30
C GLY A 772 -20.22 23.11 -3.61
N ASN A 773 -20.00 21.81 -3.71
CA ASN A 773 -20.81 20.78 -3.06
C ASN A 773 -20.06 20.22 -1.85
N VAL A 774 -20.78 20.03 -0.75
CA VAL A 774 -20.26 19.50 0.50
C VAL A 774 -21.03 18.25 0.85
N ARG A 775 -20.33 17.13 1.05
CA ARG A 775 -20.92 15.90 1.58
C ARG A 775 -20.91 15.93 3.10
N ILE A 776 -22.10 15.82 3.69
CA ILE A 776 -22.27 15.47 5.10
C ILE A 776 -22.13 13.96 5.22
N MET A 777 -21.18 13.48 6.01
CA MET A 777 -20.96 12.07 6.30
C MET A 777 -21.26 11.82 7.78
N VAL A 778 -22.18 10.90 8.05
CA VAL A 778 -22.56 10.47 9.41
C VAL A 778 -22.21 9.01 9.59
N VAL A 779 -21.42 8.71 10.61
CA VAL A 779 -21.09 7.33 11.03
C VAL A 779 -21.61 7.14 12.44
N ALA A 780 -22.40 6.08 12.65
CA ALA A 780 -23.01 5.76 13.93
C ALA A 780 -22.50 4.41 14.47
N SER A 781 -22.21 4.39 15.76
CA SER A 781 -21.90 3.17 16.51
C SER A 781 -22.67 3.13 17.83
N SER A 782 -23.39 2.04 18.07
CA SER A 782 -24.00 1.72 19.35
C SER A 782 -23.20 0.59 20.02
N THR A 783 -23.83 -0.40 20.65
CA THR A 783 -23.14 -1.57 21.21
C THR A 783 -22.58 -2.46 20.10
N LYS A 784 -23.41 -3.34 19.52
CA LYS A 784 -23.07 -4.25 18.42
C LYS A 784 -23.58 -3.77 17.06
N ASP A 785 -24.24 -2.62 17.05
CA ASP A 785 -25.00 -2.12 15.92
C ASP A 785 -24.31 -0.89 15.31
N PHE A 786 -24.28 -0.83 13.97
CA PHE A 786 -23.51 0.15 13.21
C PHE A 786 -24.25 0.65 11.99
N ALA A 787 -23.98 1.88 11.57
CA ALA A 787 -24.43 2.38 10.28
C ALA A 787 -23.59 3.55 9.78
N LYS A 788 -23.82 3.86 8.50
CA LYS A 788 -23.38 5.08 7.85
C LYS A 788 -24.54 5.71 7.07
N ALA A 789 -24.49 7.02 6.90
CA ALA A 789 -25.32 7.76 5.97
C ALA A 789 -24.59 9.00 5.46
N ASP A 790 -25.01 9.49 4.30
CA ASP A 790 -24.47 10.70 3.71
C ASP A 790 -25.59 11.56 3.08
N PHE A 791 -25.34 12.86 2.99
CA PHE A 791 -26.26 13.86 2.44
C PHE A 791 -25.46 15.01 1.82
N ASP A 792 -25.79 15.40 0.59
CA ASP A 792 -25.07 16.46 -0.13
C ASP A 792 -25.74 17.83 0.07
N VAL A 793 -24.93 18.87 0.29
CA VAL A 793 -25.37 20.26 0.45
C VAL A 793 -24.65 21.15 -0.55
N ASN A 794 -25.40 21.96 -1.30
CA ASN A 794 -24.84 22.95 -2.22
C ASN A 794 -24.56 24.27 -1.51
N VAL A 795 -23.34 24.78 -1.66
CA VAL A 795 -22.92 26.09 -1.13
C VAL A 795 -22.77 27.08 -2.28
N THR A 796 -23.68 28.06 -2.36
CA THR A 796 -23.88 28.91 -3.56
C THR A 796 -24.28 30.34 -3.24
N GLU A 797 -24.01 31.24 -4.19
CA GLU A 797 -24.54 32.60 -4.22
C GLU A 797 -25.26 32.87 -5.56
N PRO A 798 -26.19 33.83 -5.64
CA PRO A 798 -26.89 34.15 -6.89
C PRO A 798 -25.96 34.63 -8.03
N LEU A 799 -24.84 35.29 -7.70
CA LEU A 799 -23.82 35.69 -8.65
C LEU A 799 -22.46 35.29 -8.08
N MET A 800 -21.68 34.51 -8.82
CA MET A 800 -20.40 33.99 -8.36
C MET A 800 -19.28 34.35 -9.32
N ILE A 801 -18.09 34.58 -8.78
CA ILE A 801 -16.87 34.83 -9.57
C ILE A 801 -15.71 33.94 -9.11
N GLU A 802 -15.02 33.35 -10.09
CA GLU A 802 -13.90 32.44 -9.86
C GLU A 802 -12.69 32.87 -10.71
N PRO A 803 -11.69 33.53 -10.12
CA PRO A 803 -10.45 33.84 -10.81
C PRO A 803 -9.53 32.61 -10.93
N THR A 804 -8.97 32.39 -12.11
CA THR A 804 -7.90 31.41 -12.34
C THR A 804 -6.55 32.12 -12.28
N ILE A 805 -5.77 31.87 -11.22
CA ILE A 805 -4.49 32.58 -11.00
C ILE A 805 -3.28 31.64 -10.91
N PRO A 806 -2.10 32.07 -11.41
CA PRO A 806 -0.88 31.28 -11.30
C PRO A 806 -0.39 31.18 -9.85
N ARG A 807 0.36 30.11 -9.52
CA ARG A 807 0.84 29.78 -8.15
C ARG A 807 1.84 30.78 -7.55
N PHE A 808 2.50 31.57 -8.37
CA PHE A 808 3.29 32.73 -7.99
C PHE A 808 3.53 33.55 -9.26
N LEU A 809 4.03 34.77 -9.10
CA LEU A 809 4.54 35.59 -10.21
C LEU A 809 5.98 35.96 -9.88
N ALA A 810 6.83 36.11 -10.88
CA ALA A 810 8.09 36.81 -10.74
C ALA A 810 7.90 38.32 -10.99
N SER A 811 8.83 39.13 -10.51
CA SER A 811 8.86 40.56 -10.79
C SER A 811 8.73 40.84 -12.29
N ASN A 812 7.86 41.79 -12.65
CA ASN A 812 7.55 42.18 -14.03
C ASN A 812 6.85 41.14 -14.94
N ASP A 813 6.47 39.97 -14.44
CA ASP A 813 5.70 38.97 -15.22
C ASP A 813 4.42 39.59 -15.80
N LYS A 814 4.15 39.30 -17.07
CA LYS A 814 2.84 39.57 -17.68
C LYS A 814 2.04 38.28 -17.64
N PHE A 815 0.80 38.36 -17.16
CA PHE A 815 -0.08 37.21 -17.11
C PHE A 815 -1.50 37.63 -17.46
N ILE A 816 -2.27 36.65 -17.92
CA ILE A 816 -3.70 36.77 -18.14
C ILE A 816 -4.38 36.26 -16.87
N LEU A 817 -5.36 37.01 -16.38
CA LEU A 817 -6.26 36.65 -15.30
C LEU A 817 -7.63 36.31 -15.92
N PRO A 818 -7.92 35.03 -16.19
CA PRO A 818 -9.27 34.58 -16.50
C PRO A 818 -10.14 34.66 -15.24
N VAL A 819 -11.32 35.25 -15.36
CA VAL A 819 -12.36 35.29 -14.33
C VAL A 819 -13.59 34.64 -14.93
N SER A 820 -13.96 33.47 -14.40
CA SER A 820 -15.25 32.84 -14.71
C SER A 820 -16.35 33.50 -13.88
N ILE A 821 -17.48 33.79 -14.52
CA ILE A 821 -18.66 34.39 -13.92
C ILE A 821 -19.79 33.40 -14.05
N TYR A 822 -20.50 33.16 -12.97
CA TYR A 822 -21.67 32.29 -12.96
C TYR A 822 -22.87 33.08 -12.48
N ASN A 823 -23.89 33.15 -13.33
CA ASN A 823 -25.12 33.88 -13.06
C ASN A 823 -26.25 32.90 -12.71
N LYS A 824 -26.58 32.78 -11.42
CA LYS A 824 -27.69 31.95 -10.90
C LYS A 824 -28.84 32.84 -10.38
N THR A 825 -28.96 34.07 -10.89
CA THR A 825 -29.96 35.04 -10.44
C THR A 825 -31.36 34.81 -11.02
N GLY A 826 -31.49 33.91 -12.01
CA GLY A 826 -32.73 33.67 -12.76
C GLY A 826 -32.99 34.69 -13.87
N VAL A 827 -32.11 35.69 -14.07
CA VAL A 827 -32.24 36.72 -15.11
C VAL A 827 -30.93 36.88 -15.87
N GLU A 828 -30.99 36.98 -17.20
CA GLU A 828 -29.83 37.31 -18.02
C GLU A 828 -29.48 38.80 -17.95
N GLY A 829 -28.22 39.17 -18.18
CA GLY A 829 -27.83 40.57 -18.27
C GLY A 829 -26.32 40.81 -18.35
N GLU A 830 -25.95 42.10 -18.40
CA GLU A 830 -24.56 42.55 -18.42
C GLU A 830 -23.96 42.55 -17.02
N VAL A 831 -22.99 41.66 -16.78
CA VAL A 831 -22.23 41.63 -15.54
C VAL A 831 -21.02 42.55 -15.67
N THR A 832 -20.95 43.58 -14.84
CA THR A 832 -19.77 44.46 -14.79
C THR A 832 -18.76 43.91 -13.80
N ILE A 833 -17.53 43.70 -14.26
CA ILE A 833 -16.41 43.23 -13.43
C ILE A 833 -15.35 44.31 -13.32
N SER A 834 -14.99 44.63 -12.09
CA SER A 834 -13.88 45.53 -11.79
C SER A 834 -12.78 44.79 -11.02
N VAL A 835 -11.53 44.98 -11.47
CA VAL A 835 -10.34 44.44 -10.82
C VAL A 835 -9.60 45.58 -10.14
N LYS A 836 -9.36 45.43 -8.85
CA LYS A 836 -8.49 46.28 -8.05
C LYS A 836 -7.28 45.45 -7.61
N THR A 837 -6.11 46.06 -7.64
CA THR A 837 -4.87 45.41 -7.25
C THR A 837 -4.17 46.23 -6.18
N SER A 838 -3.36 45.55 -5.35
CA SER A 838 -2.41 46.20 -4.47
C SER A 838 -1.39 47.05 -5.26
N GLU A 839 -0.69 47.95 -4.56
CA GLU A 839 0.29 48.86 -5.14
C GLU A 839 1.33 48.13 -6.01
N GLY A 840 1.68 48.70 -7.16
CA GLY A 840 2.71 48.16 -8.07
C GLY A 840 2.21 47.23 -9.18
N PHE A 841 1.02 46.60 -9.06
CA PHE A 841 0.42 45.90 -10.20
C PHE A 841 -0.05 46.89 -11.25
N LYS A 842 0.19 46.57 -12.52
CA LYS A 842 -0.35 47.34 -13.63
C LYS A 842 -1.37 46.49 -14.37
N ILE A 843 -2.61 46.96 -14.41
CA ILE A 843 -3.60 46.42 -15.35
C ILE A 843 -3.22 46.97 -16.71
N LEU A 844 -2.89 46.09 -17.65
CA LEU A 844 -2.45 46.46 -19.00
C LEU A 844 -3.64 46.79 -19.91
N ASP A 845 -4.82 46.29 -19.56
CA ASP A 845 -6.10 46.59 -20.21
C ASP A 845 -6.89 47.66 -19.41
N THR A 846 -8.22 47.72 -19.60
CA THR A 846 -9.13 48.44 -18.71
C THR A 846 -9.34 47.70 -17.38
N SER A 847 -9.44 48.44 -16.28
CA SER A 847 -9.68 47.88 -14.94
C SER A 847 -11.13 47.44 -14.71
N SER A 848 -12.04 47.86 -15.59
CA SER A 848 -13.44 47.45 -15.62
C SER A 848 -13.80 46.97 -17.02
N LYS A 849 -14.50 45.85 -17.10
CA LYS A 849 -15.05 45.29 -18.33
C LYS A 849 -16.43 44.70 -18.02
N SER A 850 -17.28 44.61 -19.02
CA SER A 850 -18.59 43.98 -18.89
C SER A 850 -18.69 42.80 -19.86
N VAL A 851 -19.46 41.80 -19.46
CA VAL A 851 -19.76 40.63 -20.28
C VAL A 851 -21.22 40.26 -20.06
N HIS A 852 -21.94 40.02 -21.15
CA HIS A 852 -23.27 39.47 -21.10
C HIS A 852 -23.23 38.02 -20.60
N VAL A 853 -24.03 37.71 -19.59
CA VAL A 853 -24.14 36.36 -19.02
C VAL A 853 -25.62 35.98 -18.98
N GLY A 854 -25.96 34.89 -19.67
CA GLY A 854 -27.31 34.30 -19.63
C GLY A 854 -27.70 33.85 -18.22
N SER A 855 -29.00 33.65 -17.98
CA SER A 855 -29.45 32.98 -16.74
C SER A 855 -28.92 31.55 -16.69
N ASP A 856 -28.36 31.16 -15.54
CA ASP A 856 -27.77 29.85 -15.26
C ASP A 856 -26.64 29.47 -16.22
N ARG A 857 -25.93 30.49 -16.76
CA ARG A 857 -24.78 30.32 -17.65
C ARG A 857 -23.47 30.78 -17.02
N GLU A 858 -22.37 30.22 -17.53
CA GLU A 858 -21.02 30.70 -17.31
C GLU A 858 -20.64 31.70 -18.41
N ALA A 859 -19.88 32.73 -18.06
CA ALA A 859 -19.08 33.48 -19.01
C ALA A 859 -17.63 33.57 -18.53
N LEU A 860 -16.69 33.71 -19.46
CA LEU A 860 -15.30 33.96 -19.14
C LEU A 860 -14.90 35.35 -19.61
N ILE A 861 -14.28 36.12 -18.72
CA ILE A 861 -13.62 37.37 -19.08
C ILE A 861 -12.16 37.33 -18.65
N THR A 862 -11.28 37.96 -19.43
CA THR A 862 -9.85 37.97 -19.15
C THR A 862 -9.33 39.38 -18.93
N PHE A 863 -8.44 39.56 -17.96
CA PHE A 863 -7.68 40.78 -17.74
C PHE A 863 -6.19 40.53 -17.94
N SER A 864 -5.51 41.38 -18.71
CA SER A 864 -4.05 41.35 -18.78
C SER A 864 -3.45 42.19 -17.66
N LEU A 865 -2.62 41.57 -16.81
CA LEU A 865 -1.95 42.25 -15.71
C LEU A 865 -0.43 42.08 -15.83
N LYS A 866 0.30 43.04 -15.26
CA LYS A 866 1.73 42.98 -15.06
C LYS A 866 2.04 43.02 -13.57
N ALA A 867 2.83 42.05 -13.11
CA ALA A 867 3.33 41.99 -11.76
C ALA A 867 4.22 43.22 -11.44
N PRO A 868 4.25 43.65 -10.17
CA PRO A 868 5.15 44.68 -9.67
C PRO A 868 6.61 44.38 -9.99
N GLU A 869 7.41 45.43 -10.09
CA GLU A 869 8.85 45.32 -10.17
C GLU A 869 9.45 44.87 -8.83
N VAL A 870 8.93 45.42 -7.72
CA VAL A 870 9.38 45.10 -6.37
C VAL A 870 8.72 43.80 -5.88
N PRO A 871 9.48 42.82 -5.37
CA PRO A 871 8.94 41.62 -4.75
C PRO A 871 8.06 41.95 -3.54
N GLN A 872 6.85 41.38 -3.48
CA GLN A 872 5.90 41.66 -2.39
C GLN A 872 4.76 40.64 -2.33
N LYS A 873 3.99 40.68 -1.25
CA LYS A 873 2.66 40.06 -1.19
C LYS A 873 1.68 40.96 -1.94
N ALA A 874 1.05 40.37 -2.93
CA ALA A 874 0.09 41.00 -3.81
C ALA A 874 -1.33 40.63 -3.40
N GLU A 875 -2.26 41.56 -3.58
CA GLU A 875 -3.69 41.31 -3.42
C GLU A 875 -4.42 41.74 -4.69
N ILE A 876 -5.31 40.87 -5.18
CA ILE A 876 -6.21 41.14 -6.30
C ILE A 876 -7.63 41.00 -5.77
N GLN A 877 -8.37 42.09 -5.78
CA GLN A 877 -9.78 42.15 -5.44
C GLN A 877 -10.58 42.26 -6.73
N ILE A 878 -11.56 41.39 -6.87
CA ILE A 878 -12.44 41.33 -8.05
C ILE A 878 -13.84 41.56 -7.53
N HIS A 879 -14.53 42.54 -8.11
CA HIS A 879 -15.93 42.81 -7.81
C HIS A 879 -16.75 42.57 -9.07
N ALA A 880 -17.87 41.86 -8.92
CA ALA A 880 -18.85 41.70 -9.98
C ALA A 880 -20.21 42.19 -9.52
N SER A 881 -20.96 42.80 -10.45
CA SER A 881 -22.31 43.27 -10.21
C SER A 881 -23.22 43.02 -11.41
N LEU A 882 -24.43 42.53 -11.11
CA LEU A 882 -25.56 42.39 -12.03
C LEU A 882 -26.76 43.08 -11.38
N GLY A 883 -27.09 44.30 -11.80
CA GLY A 883 -28.08 45.14 -11.12
C GLY A 883 -27.71 45.38 -9.65
N ASP A 884 -28.59 44.98 -8.72
CA ASP A 884 -28.36 45.09 -7.27
C ASP A 884 -27.57 43.91 -6.68
N VAL A 885 -27.43 42.80 -7.41
CA VAL A 885 -26.67 41.63 -6.96
C VAL A 885 -25.18 41.92 -7.12
N LYS A 886 -24.44 41.84 -6.01
CA LYS A 886 -23.00 42.10 -5.96
C LYS A 886 -22.30 40.93 -5.30
N THR A 887 -21.14 40.57 -5.85
CA THR A 887 -20.22 39.63 -5.21
C THR A 887 -18.80 40.17 -5.33
N SER A 888 -17.93 39.74 -4.43
CA SER A 888 -16.53 40.12 -4.47
C SER A 888 -15.65 39.00 -4.00
N ARG A 889 -14.45 38.92 -4.57
CA ARG A 889 -13.46 37.93 -4.20
C ARG A 889 -12.09 38.53 -4.10
N THR A 890 -11.40 38.19 -3.03
CA THR A 890 -10.06 38.67 -2.74
C THR A 890 -9.09 37.51 -2.82
N THR A 891 -8.03 37.65 -3.61
CA THR A 891 -6.99 36.63 -3.71
C THR A 891 -5.61 37.20 -3.48
N LYS A 892 -4.79 36.47 -2.74
CA LYS A 892 -3.42 36.85 -2.41
C LYS A 892 -2.43 36.06 -3.27
N LEU A 893 -1.44 36.76 -3.82
CA LEU A 893 -0.38 36.23 -4.66
C LEU A 893 0.98 36.62 -4.09
N ALA A 894 1.97 35.76 -4.28
CA ALA A 894 3.35 36.08 -3.96
C ALA A 894 4.08 36.50 -5.24
N VAL A 895 4.64 37.72 -5.25
CA VAL A 895 5.53 38.21 -6.31
C VAL A 895 6.95 38.02 -5.81
N ARG A 896 7.68 37.08 -6.43
CA ARG A 896 9.05 36.74 -6.05
C ARG A 896 10.08 37.50 -6.88
N PRO A 897 11.29 37.75 -6.35
CA PRO A 897 12.36 38.28 -7.17
C PRO A 897 12.76 37.30 -8.28
N VAL A 898 13.24 37.84 -9.40
CA VAL A 898 13.85 37.09 -10.51
C VAL A 898 15.29 36.65 -10.19
N THR A 899 15.89 37.22 -9.15
CA THR A 899 17.23 36.90 -8.64
C THR A 899 17.16 36.34 -7.22
N PRO A 900 18.15 35.55 -6.78
CA PRO A 900 18.26 35.15 -5.38
C PRO A 900 18.49 36.36 -4.46
N PHE A 901 18.23 36.18 -3.16
CA PHE A 901 18.61 37.14 -2.13
C PHE A 901 20.15 37.23 -2.05
N THR A 902 20.69 38.44 -2.12
CA THR A 902 22.14 38.68 -2.10
C THR A 902 22.51 39.55 -0.91
N THR A 903 23.54 39.15 -0.17
CA THR A 903 24.10 39.92 0.95
C THR A 903 25.56 40.26 0.66
N LEU A 904 25.83 41.55 0.46
CA LEU A 904 27.20 42.06 0.42
C LEU A 904 27.61 42.48 1.83
N THR A 905 28.74 41.95 2.31
CA THR A 905 29.40 42.38 3.54
C THR A 905 30.76 42.94 3.20
N GLY A 906 31.33 43.71 4.12
CA GLY A 906 32.70 44.20 4.04
C GLY A 906 33.15 44.59 5.44
N SER A 907 34.43 44.51 5.69
CA SER A 907 35.07 44.94 6.94
C SER A 907 36.34 45.71 6.61
N GLY A 908 36.80 46.55 7.56
CA GLY A 908 38.02 47.32 7.39
C GLY A 908 38.36 48.10 8.65
N SER A 909 39.60 48.54 8.73
CA SER A 909 40.08 49.40 9.82
C SER A 909 40.04 50.86 9.42
N ILE A 910 39.52 51.70 10.33
CA ILE A 910 39.57 53.16 10.19
C ILE A 910 40.89 53.62 10.82
N LYS A 911 41.80 54.16 10.02
CA LYS A 911 43.03 54.80 10.55
C LYS A 911 42.67 56.18 11.11
N VAL A 912 42.99 56.40 12.38
CA VAL A 912 42.81 57.69 13.05
C VAL A 912 44.18 58.36 13.22
N PRO A 913 44.34 59.66 12.89
CA PRO A 913 43.32 60.59 12.36
C PRO A 913 43.10 60.42 10.84
N GLY A 914 41.85 60.57 10.38
CA GLY A 914 41.49 60.57 8.95
C GLY A 914 40.03 60.20 8.68
N ASP A 915 39.54 60.53 7.48
CA ASP A 915 38.20 60.16 7.00
C ASP A 915 38.27 58.90 6.13
N THR A 916 37.28 58.00 6.24
CA THR A 916 37.12 56.82 5.36
C THR A 916 35.77 56.86 4.67
N ILE A 917 35.73 56.75 3.35
CA ILE A 917 34.51 56.82 2.54
C ILE A 917 34.09 55.42 2.11
N PHE A 918 32.87 55.01 2.48
CA PHE A 918 32.25 53.76 2.04
C PHE A 918 31.31 54.00 0.86
N LYS A 919 31.54 53.32 -0.26
CA LYS A 919 30.63 53.36 -1.42
C LYS A 919 29.64 52.21 -1.33
N LEU A 920 28.35 52.52 -1.22
CA LEU A 920 27.31 51.51 -1.26
C LEU A 920 27.18 50.95 -2.70
N PRO A 921 27.04 49.62 -2.85
CA PRO A 921 26.83 49.00 -4.14
C PRO A 921 25.52 49.48 -4.79
N ALA A 922 25.55 49.75 -6.09
CA ALA A 922 24.39 50.21 -6.87
C ALA A 922 23.59 49.03 -7.45
N ASN A 923 22.37 49.31 -7.96
CA ASN A 923 21.50 48.37 -8.71
C ASN A 923 20.77 47.30 -7.88
N TRP A 924 20.33 47.64 -6.66
CA TRP A 924 19.44 46.78 -5.86
C TRP A 924 17.96 47.11 -6.11
N PHE A 925 17.05 46.13 -5.93
CA PHE A 925 15.61 46.39 -5.98
C PHE A 925 15.21 47.39 -4.89
N LYS A 926 14.62 48.52 -5.28
CA LYS A 926 14.17 49.58 -4.37
C LYS A 926 13.34 49.01 -3.22
N ASP A 927 13.59 49.51 -2.00
CA ASP A 927 12.92 49.15 -0.75
C ASP A 927 13.13 47.68 -0.29
N THR A 928 14.04 46.95 -0.94
CA THR A 928 14.50 45.63 -0.48
C THR A 928 15.88 45.69 0.20
N GLN A 929 16.55 46.85 0.19
CA GLN A 929 17.88 47.01 0.75
C GLN A 929 17.81 47.23 2.26
N SER A 930 18.63 46.50 3.00
CA SER A 930 18.91 46.76 4.42
C SER A 930 20.40 47.01 4.57
N TYR A 931 20.76 48.16 5.13
CA TYR A 931 22.15 48.51 5.45
C TYR A 931 22.39 48.41 6.94
N SER A 932 23.58 47.93 7.32
CA SER A 932 24.03 47.87 8.71
C SER A 932 25.50 48.24 8.74
N LEU A 933 25.85 49.26 9.53
CA LEU A 933 27.24 49.65 9.80
C LEU A 933 27.47 49.52 11.31
N VAL A 934 28.47 48.72 11.69
CA VAL A 934 28.87 48.56 13.09
C VAL A 934 30.30 49.07 13.22
N VAL A 935 30.53 50.00 14.15
CA VAL A 935 31.84 50.59 14.43
C VAL A 935 32.18 50.33 15.89
N MET A 936 33.30 49.68 16.17
CA MET A 936 33.77 49.37 17.52
C MET A 936 35.28 49.56 17.64
N SER A 937 35.76 49.80 18.86
CA SER A 937 37.19 49.93 19.18
C SER A 937 37.90 48.59 19.40
N LEU A 938 37.18 47.45 19.30
CA LEU A 938 37.66 46.10 19.57
C LEU A 938 37.88 45.31 18.26
N PRO A 939 39.04 44.64 18.07
CA PRO A 939 39.34 43.86 16.86
C PRO A 939 38.38 42.70 16.58
N GLY A 940 37.72 42.15 17.61
CA GLY A 940 36.88 40.94 17.50
C GLY A 940 35.60 41.09 16.65
N LEU A 941 35.20 42.31 16.29
CA LEU A 941 34.03 42.55 15.44
C LEU A 941 34.24 42.09 13.98
N GLU A 942 35.49 41.95 13.53
CA GLU A 942 35.81 41.46 12.18
C GLU A 942 35.21 40.06 11.90
N PHE A 943 34.94 39.28 12.95
CA PHE A 943 34.33 37.94 12.87
C PHE A 943 32.79 37.93 12.86
N ALA A 944 32.14 39.05 13.22
CA ALA A 944 30.68 39.15 13.27
C ALA A 944 30.00 39.00 11.90
N GLY A 945 30.70 39.40 10.83
CA GLY A 945 30.25 39.23 9.45
C GLY A 945 30.08 37.75 9.06
N GLY A 946 31.01 36.89 9.47
CA GLY A 946 30.95 35.45 9.26
C GLY A 946 29.81 34.79 10.05
N LEU A 947 29.61 35.16 11.31
CA LEU A 947 28.51 34.64 12.14
C LEU A 947 27.14 35.03 11.57
N LYS A 948 26.96 36.31 11.18
CA LYS A 948 25.73 36.78 10.56
C LYS A 948 25.44 36.04 9.25
N PHE A 949 26.45 35.83 8.42
CA PHE A 949 26.31 35.09 7.17
C PHE A 949 25.85 33.64 7.39
N LEU A 950 26.44 32.94 8.38
CA LEU A 950 26.06 31.56 8.70
C LEU A 950 24.62 31.46 9.21
N VAL A 951 24.20 32.36 10.10
CA VAL A 951 22.83 32.37 10.65
C VAL A 951 21.79 32.74 9.60
N GLU A 952 22.08 33.70 8.72
CA GLU A 952 21.16 34.19 7.68
C GLU A 952 21.20 33.35 6.38
N TYR A 953 22.01 32.28 6.31
CA TYR A 953 22.20 31.50 5.09
C TYR A 953 20.90 30.79 4.65
N PRO A 954 20.42 31.00 3.42
CA PRO A 954 19.05 30.59 3.03
C PRO A 954 18.92 29.12 2.65
N TYR A 955 20.02 28.44 2.33
CA TYR A 955 20.01 27.05 1.87
C TYR A 955 20.22 26.09 3.05
N ARG A 956 19.53 24.93 3.03
CA ARG A 956 19.35 24.06 4.21
C ARG A 956 19.63 22.58 3.92
N CYS A 957 20.77 22.29 3.29
CA CYS A 957 21.31 20.92 3.26
C CYS A 957 21.85 20.53 4.65
N VAL A 958 22.24 19.27 4.87
CA VAL A 958 22.75 18.82 6.18
C VAL A 958 23.98 19.61 6.64
N GLU A 959 24.91 19.91 5.73
CA GLU A 959 26.10 20.69 6.05
C GLU A 959 25.73 22.13 6.41
N GLN A 960 24.97 22.81 5.54
CA GLN A 960 24.58 24.20 5.73
C GLN A 960 23.74 24.42 6.99
N THR A 961 22.80 23.50 7.26
CA THR A 961 21.97 23.55 8.48
C THR A 961 22.82 23.37 9.72
N THR A 962 23.79 22.43 9.69
CA THR A 962 24.68 22.20 10.82
C THR A 962 25.61 23.42 11.03
N SER A 963 26.20 23.93 9.96
CA SER A 963 27.11 25.08 9.97
C SER A 963 26.45 26.38 10.47
N SER A 964 25.13 26.56 10.28
CA SER A 964 24.41 27.76 10.74
C SER A 964 24.10 27.75 12.24
N ILE A 965 23.97 26.57 12.85
CA ILE A 965 23.56 26.42 14.26
C ILE A 965 24.70 25.98 15.19
N TYR A 966 25.75 25.33 14.68
CA TYR A 966 26.87 24.88 15.51
C TYR A 966 27.55 26.05 16.24
N PRO A 967 27.89 27.19 15.60
CA PRO A 967 28.52 28.30 16.31
C PRO A 967 27.66 28.89 17.43
N LEU A 968 26.33 28.79 17.31
CA LEU A 968 25.40 29.31 18.31
C LEU A 968 25.48 28.57 19.65
N LEU A 969 26.00 27.34 19.67
CA LEU A 969 26.28 26.60 20.92
C LEU A 969 27.35 27.30 21.79
N TYR A 970 28.31 28.00 21.17
CA TYR A 970 29.48 28.57 21.84
C TYR A 970 29.49 30.10 21.89
N LEU A 971 28.70 30.77 21.06
CA LEU A 971 28.77 32.21 20.85
C LEU A 971 27.60 32.97 21.47
N LYS A 972 26.91 32.41 22.48
CA LYS A 972 25.74 33.06 23.13
C LYS A 972 26.08 34.47 23.64
N ASP A 973 27.29 34.68 24.16
CA ASP A 973 27.75 35.97 24.68
C ASP A 973 28.26 36.93 23.58
N ILE A 974 28.89 36.40 22.52
CA ILE A 974 29.40 37.20 21.39
C ILE A 974 28.24 37.64 20.49
N ALA A 975 27.24 36.78 20.24
CA ALA A 975 26.04 37.12 19.48
C ALA A 975 25.25 38.27 20.13
N GLN A 976 25.17 38.26 21.48
CA GLN A 976 24.59 39.36 22.25
C GLN A 976 25.41 40.66 22.15
N ALA A 977 26.75 40.57 22.13
CA ALA A 977 27.63 41.74 21.99
C ALA A 977 27.58 42.36 20.58
N VAL A 978 27.25 41.57 19.54
CA VAL A 978 27.13 42.02 18.15
C VAL A 978 25.80 42.73 17.89
N ASP A 979 24.68 42.18 18.36
CA ASP A 979 23.35 42.82 18.27
C ASP A 979 22.37 42.21 19.30
N SER A 980 22.31 42.81 20.50
CA SER A 980 21.50 42.33 21.62
C SER A 980 19.98 42.35 21.37
N ASN A 981 19.51 43.18 20.43
CA ASN A 981 18.09 43.27 20.07
C ASN A 981 17.68 42.19 19.04
N LYS A 982 18.64 41.71 18.23
CA LYS A 982 18.38 40.72 17.17
C LYS A 982 18.68 39.28 17.60
N TYR A 983 19.51 39.06 18.62
CA TYR A 983 19.91 37.73 19.09
C TYR A 983 19.69 37.54 20.60
N SER A 984 18.42 37.52 21.02
CA SER A 984 18.07 37.19 22.41
C SER A 984 18.36 35.70 22.72
N PRO A 985 18.63 35.35 23.99
CA PRO A 985 18.79 33.95 24.42
C PRO A 985 17.67 33.03 23.93
N ASP A 986 16.41 33.44 24.08
CA ASP A 986 15.25 32.62 23.70
C ASP A 986 15.18 32.39 22.17
N MET A 987 15.59 33.37 21.37
CA MET A 987 15.62 33.24 19.91
C MET A 987 16.74 32.30 19.46
N ILE A 988 17.92 32.39 20.09
CA ILE A 988 19.04 31.48 19.83
C ILE A 988 18.64 30.04 20.17
N ASP A 989 18.02 29.84 21.33
CA ASP A 989 17.57 28.53 21.78
C ASP A 989 16.49 27.96 20.82
N SER A 990 15.59 28.82 20.30
CA SER A 990 14.63 28.43 19.25
C SER A 990 15.32 28.00 17.95
N TYR A 991 16.31 28.76 17.47
CA TYR A 991 17.03 28.42 16.23
C TYR A 991 17.78 27.09 16.34
N ILE A 992 18.40 26.82 17.49
CA ILE A 992 19.09 25.55 17.73
C ILE A 992 18.09 24.40 17.74
N ASN A 993 16.95 24.53 18.42
CA ASN A 993 15.92 23.50 18.45
C ASN A 993 15.28 23.22 17.09
N ASP A 994 15.07 24.26 16.27
CA ASP A 994 14.58 24.09 14.89
C ASP A 994 15.65 23.48 13.98
N GLY A 995 16.91 23.86 14.18
CA GLY A 995 18.08 23.29 13.51
C GLY A 995 18.25 21.80 13.80
N ILE A 996 18.13 21.38 15.07
CA ILE A 996 18.15 19.97 15.48
C ILE A 996 17.04 19.21 14.76
N ARG A 997 15.80 19.70 14.81
CA ARG A 997 14.66 19.06 14.11
C ARG A 997 14.92 18.94 12.60
N ARG A 998 15.52 19.96 11.99
CA ARG A 998 15.86 19.95 10.57
C ARG A 998 16.97 18.96 10.25
N VAL A 999 18.06 18.91 11.02
CA VAL A 999 19.14 17.93 10.84
C VAL A 999 18.59 16.51 10.93
N LEU A 1000 17.77 16.22 11.94
CA LEU A 1000 17.14 14.91 12.13
C LEU A 1000 16.18 14.53 11.00
N SER A 1001 15.56 15.50 10.32
CA SER A 1001 14.73 15.26 9.14
C SER A 1001 15.54 14.70 7.94
N MET A 1002 16.86 14.82 7.97
CA MET A 1002 17.78 14.32 6.93
C MET A 1002 18.44 12.99 7.32
N GLN A 1003 18.16 12.46 8.51
CA GLN A 1003 18.67 11.17 8.93
C GLN A 1003 17.97 10.04 8.16
N THR A 1004 18.73 9.05 7.72
CA THR A 1004 18.27 7.87 6.98
C THR A 1004 18.07 6.67 7.91
N TYR A 1005 17.44 5.59 7.42
CA TYR A 1005 17.28 4.36 8.21
C TYR A 1005 18.61 3.74 8.67
N SER A 1006 19.71 4.00 7.94
CA SER A 1006 21.05 3.54 8.33
C SER A 1006 21.59 4.19 9.61
N GLY A 1007 21.01 5.32 10.02
CA GLY A 1007 21.50 6.21 11.08
C GLY A 1007 22.35 7.38 10.56
N GLY A 1008 22.92 7.28 9.37
CA GLY A 1008 23.63 8.38 8.70
C GLY A 1008 22.68 9.40 8.08
N PHE A 1009 23.21 10.56 7.68
CA PHE A 1009 22.44 11.69 7.15
C PHE A 1009 22.63 11.86 5.65
N ALA A 1010 21.53 12.03 4.93
CA ALA A 1010 21.54 12.40 3.53
C ALA A 1010 21.78 13.91 3.36
N MET A 1011 22.14 14.33 2.15
CA MET A 1011 22.37 15.74 1.86
C MET A 1011 21.10 16.60 2.05
N TRP A 1012 19.93 16.03 1.74
CA TRP A 1012 18.63 16.70 1.82
C TRP A 1012 17.57 15.79 2.47
N SER A 1013 16.52 16.38 3.02
CA SER A 1013 15.41 15.64 3.63
C SER A 1013 14.72 14.75 2.60
N GLY A 1014 14.42 13.51 2.97
CA GLY A 1014 13.77 12.51 2.09
C GLY A 1014 14.71 11.75 1.16
N TYR A 1015 15.99 12.14 1.06
CA TYR A 1015 16.99 11.38 0.31
C TYR A 1015 17.44 10.14 1.10
N GLN A 1016 17.80 9.08 0.39
CA GLN A 1016 18.31 7.83 1.00
C GLN A 1016 19.83 7.69 0.86
N ASP A 1017 20.44 8.43 -0.08
CA ASP A 1017 21.89 8.41 -0.28
C ASP A 1017 22.57 9.19 0.84
N VAL A 1018 23.30 8.45 1.68
CA VAL A 1018 24.00 9.01 2.83
C VAL A 1018 25.23 9.80 2.39
N TYR A 1019 25.42 10.97 2.98
CA TYR A 1019 26.63 11.76 2.83
C TYR A 1019 27.52 11.54 4.06
N ASP A 1020 28.56 10.73 3.92
CA ASP A 1020 29.41 10.27 5.05
C ASP A 1020 30.00 11.44 5.86
N TRP A 1021 30.64 12.40 5.19
CA TRP A 1021 31.23 13.55 5.89
C TRP A 1021 30.16 14.40 6.60
N GLY A 1022 29.04 14.68 5.92
CA GLY A 1022 27.92 15.40 6.50
C GLY A 1022 27.28 14.66 7.68
N SER A 1023 27.32 13.33 7.67
CA SER A 1023 26.85 12.49 8.77
C SER A 1023 27.72 12.63 10.00
N ILE A 1024 29.06 12.61 9.84
CA ILE A 1024 30.00 12.82 10.95
C ILE A 1024 29.81 14.22 11.53
N TYR A 1025 29.73 15.24 10.66
CA TYR A 1025 29.59 16.63 11.07
C TYR A 1025 28.27 16.91 11.81
N ALA A 1026 27.14 16.40 11.29
CA ALA A 1026 25.85 16.49 11.97
C ALA A 1026 25.85 15.74 13.31
N THR A 1027 26.51 14.58 13.37
CA THR A 1027 26.61 13.80 14.62
C THR A 1027 27.45 14.54 15.67
N ASP A 1028 28.57 15.18 15.27
CA ASP A 1028 29.39 16.02 16.15
C ASP A 1028 28.55 17.14 16.77
N PHE A 1029 27.78 17.85 15.94
CA PHE A 1029 26.84 18.87 16.41
C PHE A 1029 25.80 18.29 17.38
N LEU A 1030 25.14 17.18 17.06
CA LEU A 1030 24.13 16.57 17.93
C LEU A 1030 24.71 16.13 19.29
N VAL A 1031 25.96 15.65 19.32
CA VAL A 1031 26.67 15.31 20.56
C VAL A 1031 26.96 16.57 21.39
N GLU A 1032 27.41 17.66 20.77
CA GLU A 1032 27.67 18.92 21.48
C GLU A 1032 26.38 19.61 21.93
N ALA A 1033 25.32 19.60 21.13
CA ALA A 1033 24.03 20.17 21.50
C ALA A 1033 23.42 19.47 22.71
N ASP A 1034 23.52 18.13 22.77
CA ASP A 1034 23.09 17.33 23.91
C ASP A 1034 23.92 17.66 25.18
N LYS A 1035 25.25 17.82 25.05
CA LYS A 1035 26.11 18.28 26.16
C LYS A 1035 25.78 19.68 26.64
N ALA A 1036 25.37 20.57 25.72
CA ALA A 1036 24.95 21.93 26.03
C ALA A 1036 23.52 22.00 26.61
N GLY A 1037 22.81 20.87 26.77
CA GLY A 1037 21.51 20.79 27.43
C GLY A 1037 20.29 20.92 26.50
N TYR A 1038 20.48 20.91 25.17
CA TYR A 1038 19.38 20.92 24.21
C TYR A 1038 18.73 19.54 24.08
N ALA A 1039 17.42 19.52 23.80
CA ALA A 1039 16.64 18.29 23.68
C ALA A 1039 16.95 17.56 22.36
N VAL A 1040 17.95 16.66 22.39
CA VAL A 1040 18.25 15.76 21.28
C VAL A 1040 17.61 14.38 21.55
N PRO A 1041 16.75 13.87 20.64
CA PRO A 1041 16.21 12.51 20.74
C PRO A 1041 17.32 11.46 20.87
N GLN A 1042 17.31 10.71 21.97
CA GLN A 1042 18.39 9.76 22.29
C GLN A 1042 18.47 8.59 21.30
N THR A 1043 17.33 8.17 20.75
CA THR A 1043 17.26 7.12 19.71
C THR A 1043 17.98 7.56 18.44
N ASP A 1044 17.67 8.74 17.92
CA ASP A 1044 18.29 9.28 16.71
C ASP A 1044 19.78 9.55 16.90
N LYS A 1045 20.19 10.10 18.06
CA LYS A 1045 21.61 10.26 18.43
C LYS A 1045 22.34 8.92 18.48
N LYS A 1046 21.73 7.89 19.09
CA LYS A 1046 22.30 6.54 19.12
C LYS A 1046 22.48 5.98 17.72
N MET A 1047 21.48 6.09 16.86
CA MET A 1047 21.56 5.63 15.46
C MET A 1047 22.66 6.34 14.68
N ALA A 1048 22.84 7.66 14.88
CA ALA A 1048 23.91 8.43 14.28
C ALA A 1048 25.30 7.95 14.73
N LEU A 1049 25.48 7.68 16.02
CA LEU A 1049 26.73 7.12 16.56
C LEU A 1049 26.97 5.67 16.08
N ASP A 1050 25.93 4.84 16.00
CA ASP A 1050 26.00 3.48 15.46
C ASP A 1050 26.41 3.49 13.98
N TYR A 1051 25.94 4.49 13.22
CA TYR A 1051 26.38 4.71 11.83
C TYR A 1051 27.88 5.01 11.76
N LEU A 1052 28.41 5.89 12.62
CA LEU A 1052 29.85 6.18 12.66
C LEU A 1052 30.68 4.94 13.01
N GLU A 1053 30.22 4.08 13.93
CA GLU A 1053 30.90 2.81 14.23
C GLU A 1053 30.93 1.87 13.02
N LYS A 1054 29.83 1.77 12.26
CA LYS A 1054 29.80 1.00 11.00
C LYS A 1054 30.72 1.61 9.94
N LEU A 1055 30.79 2.93 9.87
CA LEU A 1055 31.66 3.65 8.94
C LEU A 1055 33.15 3.32 9.18
N LEU A 1056 33.56 3.10 10.43
CA LEU A 1056 34.91 2.62 10.74
C LEU A 1056 35.22 1.26 10.10
N LEU A 1057 34.23 0.35 10.07
CA LEU A 1057 34.38 -1.02 9.55
C LEU A 1057 34.39 -1.10 8.02
N LYS A 1058 33.86 -0.10 7.31
CA LYS A 1058 33.76 -0.10 5.85
C LYS A 1058 35.14 0.10 5.20
N GLU A 1059 35.53 -0.79 4.28
CA GLU A 1059 36.85 -0.74 3.64
C GLU A 1059 37.03 0.50 2.75
N GLU A 1060 36.01 0.86 1.98
CA GLU A 1060 36.02 1.99 1.04
C GLU A 1060 36.11 3.37 1.72
N THR A 1061 35.83 3.45 3.03
CA THR A 1061 35.87 4.71 3.77
C THR A 1061 37.31 5.16 4.00
N SER A 1062 37.63 6.41 3.62
CA SER A 1062 38.96 6.99 3.78
C SER A 1062 39.40 7.07 5.25
N LEU A 1063 40.72 7.02 5.47
CA LEU A 1063 41.29 7.15 6.82
C LEU A 1063 40.95 8.51 7.47
N ASP A 1064 40.77 9.55 6.67
CA ASP A 1064 40.38 10.87 7.14
C ASP A 1064 38.98 10.89 7.76
N LEU A 1065 38.00 10.29 7.09
CA LEU A 1065 36.64 10.15 7.64
C LEU A 1065 36.65 9.27 8.89
N LYS A 1066 37.50 8.25 8.94
CA LYS A 1066 37.65 7.39 10.12
C LYS A 1066 38.27 8.15 11.30
N ALA A 1067 39.26 9.02 11.06
CA ALA A 1067 39.84 9.87 12.08
C ALA A 1067 38.81 10.84 12.66
N TYR A 1068 38.03 11.51 11.81
CA TYR A 1068 36.98 12.41 12.29
C TYR A 1068 35.86 11.65 13.02
N SER A 1069 35.46 10.47 12.53
CA SER A 1069 34.48 9.62 13.21
C SER A 1069 34.97 9.18 14.59
N CYS A 1070 36.25 8.81 14.72
CA CYS A 1070 36.85 8.45 16.00
C CYS A 1070 36.84 9.62 16.99
N PHE A 1071 37.06 10.84 16.52
CA PHE A 1071 36.97 12.03 17.37
C PHE A 1071 35.56 12.25 17.91
N VAL A 1072 34.54 12.19 17.05
CA VAL A 1072 33.13 12.32 17.48
C VAL A 1072 32.73 11.19 18.44
N LEU A 1073 33.13 9.95 18.14
CA LEU A 1073 32.90 8.80 19.03
C LEU A 1073 33.65 8.95 20.37
N SER A 1074 34.82 9.59 20.39
CA SER A 1074 35.58 9.86 21.62
C SER A 1074 34.84 10.87 22.49
N LYS A 1075 34.32 11.96 21.87
CA LYS A 1075 33.48 12.95 22.54
C LYS A 1075 32.23 12.34 23.17
N ALA A 1076 31.66 11.31 22.53
CA ALA A 1076 30.49 10.58 23.02
C ALA A 1076 30.84 9.41 23.97
N GLY A 1077 32.12 9.17 24.28
CA GLY A 1077 32.56 8.08 25.15
C GLY A 1077 32.38 6.67 24.56
N ARG A 1078 32.26 6.53 23.23
CA ARG A 1078 31.98 5.27 22.51
C ARG A 1078 33.14 4.77 21.64
N VAL A 1079 34.24 5.50 21.53
CA VAL A 1079 35.35 5.12 20.65
C VAL A 1079 35.99 3.80 21.06
N LYS A 1080 36.32 2.95 20.08
CA LYS A 1080 37.11 1.73 20.31
C LYS A 1080 38.60 2.05 20.19
N GLN A 1081 39.37 1.80 21.26
CA GLN A 1081 40.82 2.10 21.29
C GLN A 1081 41.61 1.41 20.16
N SER A 1082 41.15 0.26 19.67
CA SER A 1082 41.76 -0.45 18.53
C SER A 1082 41.81 0.41 17.26
N TRP A 1083 40.78 1.23 17.02
CA TRP A 1083 40.72 2.12 15.87
C TRP A 1083 41.65 3.32 16.02
N ILE A 1084 41.76 3.87 17.23
CA ILE A 1084 42.74 4.93 17.54
C ILE A 1084 44.17 4.43 17.30
N ARG A 1085 44.51 3.23 17.78
CA ARG A 1085 45.84 2.62 17.53
C ARG A 1085 46.12 2.40 16.05
N ARG A 1086 45.13 1.88 15.30
CA ARG A 1086 45.27 1.69 13.85
C ARG A 1086 45.49 3.02 13.11
N LEU A 1087 44.83 4.10 13.53
CA LEU A 1087 45.05 5.44 12.97
C LEU A 1087 46.42 6.01 13.35
N GLN A 1088 46.93 5.72 14.56
CA GLN A 1088 48.30 6.08 14.96
C GLN A 1088 49.37 5.36 14.13
N GLU A 1089 49.15 4.08 13.80
CA GLU A 1089 50.03 3.29 12.92
C GLU A 1089 50.05 3.85 11.50
N LYS A 1090 48.90 4.35 11.03
CA LYS A 1090 48.71 4.92 9.68
C LYS A 1090 48.77 6.45 9.65
N ARG A 1091 49.33 7.09 10.67
CA ARG A 1091 49.28 8.55 10.85
C ARG A 1091 49.91 9.34 9.70
N ASP A 1092 50.88 8.76 9.01
CA ASP A 1092 51.57 9.39 7.88
C ASP A 1092 50.71 9.38 6.59
N GLU A 1093 49.65 8.56 6.56
CA GLU A 1093 48.65 8.52 5.48
C GLU A 1093 47.48 9.51 5.75
N LEU A 1094 47.41 10.14 6.93
CA LEU A 1094 46.35 11.08 7.29
C LEU A 1094 46.61 12.48 6.75
N SER A 1095 45.54 13.18 6.35
CA SER A 1095 45.61 14.62 6.12
C SER A 1095 45.97 15.38 7.41
N PRO A 1096 46.51 16.62 7.30
CA PRO A 1096 46.86 17.41 8.48
C PRO A 1096 45.71 17.57 9.48
N SER A 1097 44.49 17.92 9.02
CA SER A 1097 43.29 18.02 9.86
C SER A 1097 42.92 16.71 10.57
N SER A 1098 43.04 15.57 9.88
CA SER A 1098 42.81 14.26 10.48
C SER A 1098 43.82 13.87 11.55
N ARG A 1099 45.07 14.33 11.45
CA ARG A 1099 46.06 14.18 12.53
C ARG A 1099 45.65 14.98 13.76
N PHE A 1100 45.09 16.17 13.60
CA PHE A 1100 44.54 16.95 14.72
C PHE A 1100 43.32 16.27 15.34
N TYR A 1101 42.39 15.70 14.55
CA TYR A 1101 41.30 14.88 15.09
C TYR A 1101 41.80 13.65 15.85
N LEU A 1102 42.87 13.00 15.38
CA LEU A 1102 43.51 11.89 16.08
C LEU A 1102 44.14 12.35 17.41
N ALA A 1103 44.87 13.47 17.40
CA ALA A 1103 45.44 14.06 18.61
C ALA A 1103 44.35 14.43 19.63
N ALA A 1104 43.27 15.08 19.20
CA ALA A 1104 42.15 15.41 20.07
C ALA A 1104 41.44 14.15 20.63
N SER A 1105 41.32 13.09 19.82
CA SER A 1105 40.79 11.79 20.27
C SER A 1105 41.67 11.17 21.35
N LEU A 1106 43.01 11.21 21.19
CA LEU A 1106 43.97 10.69 22.16
C LEU A 1106 43.98 11.49 23.45
N ALA A 1107 43.80 12.81 23.35
CA ALA A 1107 43.67 13.68 24.51
C ALA A 1107 42.41 13.38 25.33
N LEU A 1108 41.27 13.16 24.66
CA LEU A 1108 40.02 12.72 25.32
C LEU A 1108 40.17 11.34 26.01
N LEU A 1109 41.12 10.52 25.57
CA LEU A 1109 41.49 9.25 26.20
C LEU A 1109 42.63 9.37 27.25
N GLY A 1110 43.20 10.56 27.43
CA GLY A 1110 44.24 10.85 28.42
C GLY A 1110 45.69 10.54 28.00
N ASP A 1111 45.96 10.23 26.73
CA ASP A 1111 47.30 9.87 26.25
C ASP A 1111 48.13 11.10 25.81
N ARG A 1112 48.60 11.86 26.80
CA ARG A 1112 49.35 13.12 26.57
C ARG A 1112 50.65 12.93 25.78
N LYS A 1113 51.30 11.77 25.90
CA LYS A 1113 52.56 11.51 25.19
C LYS A 1113 52.31 11.37 23.69
N ALA A 1114 51.33 10.57 23.31
CA ALA A 1114 50.97 10.39 21.90
C ALA A 1114 50.43 11.69 21.26
N VAL A 1115 49.77 12.55 22.05
CA VAL A 1115 49.33 13.89 21.61
C VAL A 1115 50.54 14.74 21.20
N SER A 1116 51.55 14.85 22.06
CA SER A 1116 52.75 15.66 21.78
C SER A 1116 53.50 15.17 20.53
N ASP A 1117 53.59 13.85 20.36
CA ASP A 1117 54.23 13.22 19.18
C ASP A 1117 53.51 13.60 17.86
N ILE A 1118 52.18 13.74 17.89
CA ILE A 1118 51.39 14.12 16.70
C ILE A 1118 51.47 15.63 16.43
N LEU A 1119 51.39 16.46 17.48
CA LEU A 1119 51.44 17.93 17.36
C LEU A 1119 52.83 18.41 16.89
N GLY A 1120 53.91 17.70 17.23
CA GLY A 1120 55.29 18.03 16.85
C GLY A 1120 55.63 17.91 15.36
N GLN A 1121 54.74 17.38 14.51
CA GLN A 1121 55.00 17.19 13.06
C GLN A 1121 54.77 18.46 12.20
N GLY A 1122 54.36 19.57 12.81
CA GLY A 1122 54.24 20.87 12.14
C GLY A 1122 52.84 21.22 11.61
N LEU A 1123 52.68 22.47 11.16
CA LEU A 1123 51.42 23.05 10.68
C LEU A 1123 51.04 22.60 9.26
N PRO A 1124 49.77 22.76 8.85
CA PRO A 1124 49.35 22.54 7.46
C PRO A 1124 50.18 23.38 6.46
N ASN A 1125 50.50 22.79 5.30
CA ASN A 1125 51.16 23.49 4.18
C ASN A 1125 50.29 24.62 3.59
N GLU A 1126 50.92 25.64 3.02
CA GLU A 1126 50.23 26.82 2.44
C GLU A 1126 49.45 26.51 1.14
N THR A 1127 49.77 25.42 0.45
CA THR A 1127 49.12 25.01 -0.80
C THR A 1127 48.17 23.83 -0.59
N ILE A 1128 46.96 24.11 -0.10
CA ILE A 1128 45.86 23.13 -0.02
C ILE A 1128 44.86 23.40 -1.16
N THR A 1129 44.62 22.41 -2.02
CA THR A 1129 43.56 22.48 -3.04
C THR A 1129 42.19 22.45 -2.37
N ARG A 1130 41.34 23.44 -2.67
CA ARG A 1130 39.98 23.52 -2.15
C ARG A 1130 39.11 22.40 -2.76
N GLU A 1131 38.46 21.62 -1.91
CA GLU A 1131 37.44 20.65 -2.32
C GLU A 1131 36.04 21.28 -2.25
N THR A 1132 35.25 21.14 -3.32
CA THR A 1132 33.86 21.59 -3.40
C THR A 1132 32.84 20.48 -3.12
N GLY A 1133 33.31 19.28 -2.82
CA GLY A 1133 32.54 18.11 -2.42
C GLY A 1133 33.41 17.18 -1.56
N GLY A 1134 32.90 16.00 -1.17
CA GLY A 1134 33.67 15.07 -0.34
C GLY A 1134 33.84 15.59 1.10
N THR A 1135 35.05 15.96 1.51
CA THR A 1135 35.32 16.40 2.90
C THR A 1135 35.32 17.91 3.09
N LEU A 1136 35.06 18.69 2.02
CA LEU A 1136 35.06 20.16 2.03
C LEU A 1136 36.37 20.74 2.57
N ARG A 1137 37.48 20.10 2.20
CA ARG A 1137 38.83 20.49 2.63
C ARG A 1137 39.22 21.84 2.05
N SER A 1138 39.84 22.68 2.87
CA SER A 1138 40.38 23.99 2.46
C SER A 1138 41.53 24.41 3.36
N TYR A 1139 42.37 25.32 2.86
CA TYR A 1139 43.44 25.93 3.66
C TYR A 1139 42.91 26.53 4.97
N ILE A 1140 41.76 27.21 4.91
CA ILE A 1140 41.15 27.85 6.07
C ILE A 1140 40.66 26.81 7.08
N LYS A 1141 39.91 25.79 6.62
CA LYS A 1141 39.36 24.74 7.49
C LYS A 1141 40.47 23.98 8.22
N GLU A 1142 41.57 23.69 7.53
CA GLU A 1142 42.72 22.97 8.10
C GLU A 1142 43.41 23.76 9.22
N ASN A 1143 43.63 25.07 9.01
CA ASN A 1143 44.18 25.94 10.05
C ASN A 1143 43.19 26.17 11.20
N ALA A 1144 41.88 26.20 10.94
CA ALA A 1144 40.85 26.34 11.96
C ALA A 1144 40.74 25.10 12.88
N ILE A 1145 40.77 23.88 12.30
CA ILE A 1145 40.79 22.64 13.07
C ILE A 1145 42.07 22.53 13.91
N ALA A 1146 43.21 22.89 13.32
CA ALA A 1146 44.48 22.96 14.05
C ALA A 1146 44.39 23.93 15.23
N LEU A 1147 43.87 25.15 15.00
CA LEU A 1147 43.72 26.16 16.04
C LEU A 1147 42.80 25.68 17.16
N SER A 1148 41.62 25.15 16.82
CA SER A 1148 40.69 24.58 17.82
C SER A 1148 41.36 23.49 18.66
N THR A 1149 42.12 22.60 18.01
CA THR A 1149 42.82 21.51 18.71
C THR A 1149 43.92 22.05 19.63
N TYR A 1150 44.72 23.03 19.19
CA TYR A 1150 45.72 23.65 20.06
C TYR A 1150 45.07 24.44 21.20
N MET A 1151 43.97 25.13 20.98
CA MET A 1151 43.24 25.85 22.03
C MET A 1151 42.71 24.89 23.11
N ASP A 1152 42.24 23.71 22.73
CA ASP A 1152 41.72 22.72 23.67
C ASP A 1152 42.84 22.00 24.45
N LEU A 1153 44.04 21.85 23.86
CA LEU A 1153 45.11 21.01 24.41
C LEU A 1153 46.28 21.80 25.00
N GLU A 1154 46.77 22.82 24.29
CA GLU A 1154 47.95 23.63 24.62
C GLU A 1154 47.74 25.10 24.19
N PRO A 1155 46.84 25.86 24.87
CA PRO A 1155 46.46 27.21 24.44
C PRO A 1155 47.61 28.23 24.46
N GLU A 1156 48.64 27.98 25.27
CA GLU A 1156 49.85 28.82 25.38
C GLU A 1156 50.93 28.45 24.35
N ASN A 1157 50.66 27.51 23.44
CA ASN A 1157 51.63 27.09 22.42
C ASN A 1157 51.91 28.25 21.45
N ALA A 1158 53.18 28.50 21.13
CA ALA A 1158 53.61 29.58 20.23
C ALA A 1158 53.02 29.48 18.80
N ILE A 1159 52.47 28.33 18.43
CA ILE A 1159 51.76 28.09 17.17
C ILE A 1159 50.37 28.78 17.15
N VAL A 1160 49.71 28.93 18.29
CA VAL A 1160 48.38 29.54 18.40
C VAL A 1160 48.32 30.94 17.77
N PRO A 1161 49.18 31.92 18.15
CA PRO A 1161 49.15 33.24 17.53
C PRO A 1161 49.51 33.23 16.02
N VAL A 1162 50.27 32.24 15.55
CA VAL A 1162 50.58 32.07 14.12
C VAL A 1162 49.34 31.63 13.34
N LEU A 1163 48.58 30.66 13.88
CA LEU A 1163 47.33 30.18 13.29
C LEU A 1163 46.25 31.26 13.25
N VAL A 1164 46.11 32.04 14.33
CA VAL A 1164 45.20 33.20 14.38
C VAL A 1164 45.52 34.17 13.25
N LYS A 1165 46.79 34.59 13.12
CA LYS A 1165 47.23 35.51 12.07
C LYS A 1165 47.00 34.95 10.65
N ARG A 1166 47.18 33.65 10.44
CA ARG A 1166 46.90 32.98 9.15
C ARG A 1166 45.42 33.04 8.80
N LEU A 1167 44.53 32.79 9.76
CA LEU A 1167 43.09 32.84 9.56
C LEU A 1167 42.60 34.27 9.33
N GLU A 1168 43.10 35.24 10.09
CA GLU A 1168 42.81 36.67 9.88
C GLU A 1168 43.23 37.12 8.47
N SER A 1169 44.44 36.76 8.03
CA SER A 1169 44.96 37.13 6.71
C SER A 1169 44.23 36.45 5.54
N SER A 1170 43.51 35.35 5.80
CA SER A 1170 42.74 34.62 4.80
C SER A 1170 41.30 35.15 4.65
N MET A 1171 40.91 36.12 5.48
CA MET A 1171 39.57 36.68 5.47
C MET A 1171 39.40 37.67 4.31
N VAL A 1172 38.30 37.54 3.58
CA VAL A 1172 37.88 38.47 2.53
C VAL A 1172 36.50 39.00 2.89
N ASP A 1173 36.36 40.33 2.99
CA ASP A 1173 35.08 40.99 3.25
C ASP A 1173 34.34 40.52 4.54
N GLY A 1174 35.11 40.18 5.59
CA GLY A 1174 34.58 39.70 6.86
C GLY A 1174 34.15 38.22 6.84
N ARG A 1175 34.59 37.44 5.84
CA ARG A 1175 34.25 36.02 5.65
C ARG A 1175 35.47 35.19 5.24
N TRP A 1176 35.31 33.87 5.33
CA TRP A 1176 36.28 32.86 4.92
C TRP A 1176 35.79 32.03 3.74
#